data_AF-A0AAV5NPV7-F1
#
_entry.id   AF-A0AAV5NPV7-F1
#
_cell.length_a   1.000
_cell.length_b   1.000
_cell.length_c   1.000
_cell.angle_alpha   90.00
_cell.angle_beta   90.00
_cell.angle_gamma   90.00
#
_symmetry.space_group_name_H-M   'P 1'
#
loop_
_entity.id
_entity.type
_entity.pdbx_description
1 polymer ?
#
loop_
_entity_poly.entity_id
_entity_poly.type
_entity_poly.pdbx_seq_one_letter_code
_entity_poly.pdbx_strand_id
1 'polypeptide(L)'
;MGIKPEIALEDGDPSQLPLLVRKRILSDVVAQIADDTDDRSARDNAAIARIALPDLIEDVLNLIHKYADNDDAIFFLGRIVWQGKMDDCTEVLTEIAISCERDKYARIAAVRAVLTCGYEEQKDFVWREVIRRGNIPKELLIELVDNTLPSDGSVKYLVESIRHLVEPKRFKSSMLDRALHDFIERAEITLIPELLKELSSYLNVAPFVERRDCRVSEQYAWLFSSAIKCLEKLVVNKDPFTLSEVSLSILANAGALQFWRGGNLDDVEHDLGNLVPEWLELNDALYWYSIEKARKYLSDQDKPLIDDWSISYLKHFWAFKGDDFSRLVSFVSTRLEQDNRLVALNAAFRLYQQSGSPEKMLEELRIAVHGEEVLVSRLENLLNPITPESTLRYEAEEAEYYRQAEKERKEQESNRIEWIQSLQENPSLITAPKVKPGEITNNHVWLLSELEKDSSATSRRSISQWERLIPELGLEVANAYKEFCIGHWCNFRPQLHSEGEINNSIPYALLLGLAGLEIQAKEDSNFPKSLSGEDLGTLLRYITWDINGFPSWLEVVQRDYPEKTNNAILREVFWELENNSKAKEVSSHILHDLVYHAPWLKQHLAGAVFEYLISSANLIRANKEYCLRLLIEGGIGAQQLSLLAQKYISASQGDVHDMAWWYALLVDSEPDKGIPELKEWLAMLDLEEATNAAEIFLEALLGGRSSHRSLYNVGQFKVVSHLKALYVLMHKYISVSEDINRAGTGTYSPTTRDNAQEAREMLFNYLVELPSKESYCALTALIEEHPDESHRPWMRKSAYKMAEAYGDVPLWSDNQFKEFHKTKQISPESHRQLFELGVQQILSIKDWVENGNDSPWMTWQRAAKENEVRTLIAAELRKSANGHYTVAEEPELANEQRMDIWLANPKVTSPVPIELKLLDKGWSGTDLCERLRNQLVGDYLREGNASCGVFLLVSQNSTKNWVIDAKRVGIDKLASALKDYWKSIAHGYLGIDEIDVIVIDMNKRALVSDL
;
A
#
# COMPACT_ATOMS: atom_id res chain seq x y z
N MET A 1 -0.77 34.22 -27.88
CA MET A 1 -0.11 33.18 -27.08
C MET A 1 -1.18 32.20 -26.63
N GLY A 2 -1.01 30.90 -26.90
CA GLY A 2 -1.83 29.87 -26.27
C GLY A 2 -1.21 29.57 -24.90
N ILE A 3 -2.03 29.52 -23.85
CA ILE A 3 -1.62 29.05 -22.53
C ILE A 3 -1.92 27.56 -22.50
N LYS A 4 -0.94 26.72 -22.15
CA LYS A 4 -1.13 25.29 -21.94
C LYS A 4 -2.14 25.11 -20.79
N PRO A 5 -3.26 24.37 -20.95
CA PRO A 5 -4.31 24.29 -19.93
C PRO A 5 -3.84 23.91 -18.52
N GLU A 6 -2.84 23.04 -18.43
CA GLU A 6 -2.25 22.49 -17.21
C GLU A 6 -1.70 23.60 -16.32
N ILE A 7 -1.06 24.63 -16.91
CA ILE A 7 -0.50 25.78 -16.18
C ILE A 7 -1.59 26.50 -15.37
N ALA A 8 -2.80 26.60 -15.94
CA ALA A 8 -3.91 27.27 -15.27
C ALA A 8 -4.60 26.34 -14.24
N LEU A 9 -4.71 25.04 -14.55
CA LEU A 9 -5.50 24.09 -13.78
C LEU A 9 -4.76 23.47 -12.60
N GLU A 10 -3.45 23.23 -12.71
CA GLU A 10 -2.64 22.52 -11.73
C GLU A 10 -2.07 23.45 -10.65
N ASP A 11 -1.47 24.56 -11.08
CA ASP A 11 -0.76 25.50 -10.18
C ASP A 11 -1.34 26.93 -10.21
N GLY A 12 -2.30 27.19 -11.08
CA GLY A 12 -2.90 28.51 -11.29
C GLY A 12 -4.25 28.71 -10.58
N ASP A 13 -4.76 29.93 -10.73
CA ASP A 13 -6.16 30.27 -10.42
C ASP A 13 -6.87 30.66 -11.74
N PRO A 14 -7.57 29.71 -12.39
CA PRO A 14 -8.32 29.97 -13.61
C PRO A 14 -9.29 31.13 -13.46
N SER A 15 -9.86 31.35 -12.27
CA SER A 15 -10.86 32.40 -12.03
C SER A 15 -10.34 33.82 -12.26
N GLN A 16 -9.02 34.03 -12.14
CA GLN A 16 -8.37 35.32 -12.43
C GLN A 16 -8.13 35.54 -13.92
N LEU A 17 -8.32 34.53 -14.77
CA LEU A 17 -8.12 34.64 -16.21
C LEU A 17 -9.35 35.21 -16.91
N PRO A 18 -9.16 36.01 -17.99
CA PRO A 18 -10.26 36.50 -18.81
C PRO A 18 -11.15 35.35 -19.32
N LEU A 19 -12.46 35.57 -19.40
CA LEU A 19 -13.44 34.55 -19.82
C LEU A 19 -13.05 33.85 -21.14
N LEU A 20 -12.62 34.62 -22.15
CA LEU A 20 -12.18 34.06 -23.44
C LEU A 20 -11.02 33.06 -23.30
N VAL A 21 -10.13 33.28 -22.33
CA VAL A 21 -9.00 32.39 -22.06
C VAL A 21 -9.50 31.12 -21.38
N ARG A 22 -10.38 31.23 -20.38
CA ARG A 22 -10.99 30.07 -19.70
C ARG A 22 -11.81 29.19 -20.63
N LYS A 23 -12.63 29.79 -21.51
CA LYS A 23 -13.38 29.06 -22.54
C LYS A 23 -12.45 28.23 -23.43
N ARG A 24 -11.33 28.82 -23.84
CA ARG A 24 -10.31 28.13 -24.64
C ARG A 24 -9.65 27.00 -23.87
N ILE A 25 -9.22 27.23 -22.63
CA ILE A 25 -8.64 26.21 -21.74
C ILE A 25 -9.59 25.02 -21.61
N LEU A 26 -10.87 25.27 -21.28
CA LEU A 26 -11.87 24.21 -21.15
C LEU A 26 -12.05 23.43 -22.46
N SER A 27 -12.16 24.11 -23.59
CA SER A 27 -12.28 23.46 -24.90
C SER A 27 -11.04 22.63 -25.27
N ASP A 28 -9.84 23.12 -24.97
CA ASP A 28 -8.58 22.45 -25.27
C ASP A 28 -8.44 21.18 -24.41
N VAL A 29 -8.79 21.24 -23.12
CA VAL A 29 -8.77 20.07 -22.21
C VAL A 29 -9.76 19.01 -22.66
N VAL A 30 -11.00 19.40 -22.98
CA VAL A 30 -12.01 18.43 -23.41
C VAL A 30 -11.63 17.79 -24.74
N ALA A 31 -11.01 18.55 -25.66
CA ALA A 31 -10.47 17.98 -26.90
C ALA A 31 -9.34 16.99 -26.63
N GLN A 32 -8.38 17.33 -25.76
CA GLN A 32 -7.28 16.43 -25.38
C GLN A 32 -7.80 15.13 -24.73
N ILE A 33 -8.80 15.23 -23.85
CA ILE A 33 -9.46 14.07 -23.23
C ILE A 33 -10.16 13.21 -24.29
N ALA A 34 -10.87 13.83 -25.22
CA ALA A 34 -11.59 13.12 -26.27
C ALA A 34 -10.64 12.37 -27.23
N ASP A 35 -9.45 12.92 -27.46
CA ASP A 35 -8.40 12.34 -28.31
C ASP A 35 -7.44 11.40 -27.54
N ASP A 36 -7.67 11.15 -26.24
CA ASP A 36 -6.80 10.39 -25.31
C ASP A 36 -5.33 10.87 -25.30
N THR A 37 -5.15 12.19 -25.40
CA THR A 37 -3.84 12.87 -25.39
C THR A 37 -3.57 13.65 -24.11
N ASP A 38 -4.51 13.64 -23.15
CA ASP A 38 -4.37 14.40 -21.90
C ASP A 38 -3.43 13.75 -20.88
N ASP A 39 -2.82 14.58 -20.04
CA ASP A 39 -1.91 14.13 -18.99
C ASP A 39 -2.61 13.51 -17.76
N ARG A 40 -3.95 13.47 -17.77
CA ARG A 40 -4.88 13.04 -16.71
C ARG A 40 -4.89 13.91 -15.45
N SER A 41 -3.94 14.83 -15.30
CA SER A 41 -3.86 15.79 -14.20
C SER A 41 -5.09 16.71 -14.14
N ALA A 42 -5.51 17.23 -15.29
CA ALA A 42 -6.73 18.03 -15.41
C ALA A 42 -8.00 17.27 -14.98
N ARG A 43 -7.98 15.92 -14.98
CA ARG A 43 -9.12 15.09 -14.57
C ARG A 43 -9.26 14.97 -13.04
N ASP A 44 -8.35 15.53 -12.24
CA ASP A 44 -8.50 15.55 -10.77
C ASP A 44 -9.66 16.44 -10.31
N ASN A 45 -10.32 16.07 -9.22
CA ASN A 45 -11.48 16.82 -8.74
C ASN A 45 -11.10 18.23 -8.27
N ALA A 46 -9.91 18.47 -7.70
CA ALA A 46 -9.50 19.82 -7.30
C ALA A 46 -9.26 20.72 -8.52
N ALA A 47 -8.66 20.19 -9.59
CA ALA A 47 -8.45 20.91 -10.85
C ALA A 47 -9.79 21.27 -11.51
N ILE A 48 -10.74 20.31 -11.55
CA ILE A 48 -12.10 20.51 -12.06
C ILE A 48 -12.81 21.64 -11.29
N ALA A 49 -12.73 21.63 -9.94
CA ALA A 49 -13.38 22.64 -9.10
C ALA A 49 -12.93 24.06 -9.42
N ARG A 50 -11.64 24.25 -9.75
CA ARG A 50 -11.05 25.57 -10.01
C ARG A 50 -11.57 26.23 -11.29
N ILE A 51 -11.90 25.43 -12.32
CA ILE A 51 -12.41 25.95 -13.59
C ILE A 51 -13.94 25.89 -13.69
N ALA A 52 -14.62 25.09 -12.86
CA ALA A 52 -16.06 24.94 -12.87
C ALA A 52 -16.80 26.19 -12.36
N LEU A 53 -16.80 27.26 -13.17
CA LEU A 53 -17.38 28.57 -12.84
C LEU A 53 -18.72 28.77 -13.55
N PRO A 54 -19.73 29.42 -12.91
CA PRO A 54 -21.08 29.58 -13.49
C PRO A 54 -21.12 30.31 -14.83
N ASP A 55 -20.14 31.15 -15.15
CA ASP A 55 -20.06 31.89 -16.41
C ASP A 55 -19.58 31.03 -17.61
N LEU A 56 -19.30 29.73 -17.38
CA LEU A 56 -18.97 28.74 -18.42
C LEU A 56 -20.12 27.78 -18.73
N ILE A 57 -21.31 27.95 -18.13
CA ILE A 57 -22.47 27.05 -18.32
C ILE A 57 -22.78 26.82 -19.81
N GLU A 58 -22.88 27.90 -20.60
CA GLU A 58 -23.19 27.80 -22.04
C GLU A 58 -22.09 27.03 -22.81
N ASP A 59 -20.82 27.22 -22.44
CA ASP A 59 -19.70 26.53 -23.08
C ASP A 59 -19.68 25.05 -22.71
N VAL A 60 -19.94 24.71 -21.44
CA VAL A 60 -20.05 23.33 -20.96
C VAL A 60 -21.20 22.61 -21.66
N LEU A 61 -22.37 23.23 -21.77
CA LEU A 61 -23.52 22.69 -22.49
C LEU A 61 -23.18 22.39 -23.96
N ASN A 62 -22.52 23.34 -24.65
CA ASN A 62 -22.07 23.16 -26.02
C ASN A 62 -21.05 22.02 -26.17
N LEU A 63 -20.13 21.86 -25.19
CA LEU A 63 -19.15 20.78 -25.17
C LEU A 63 -19.79 19.42 -24.90
N ILE A 64 -20.80 19.34 -24.03
CA ILE A 64 -21.59 18.11 -23.80
C ILE A 64 -22.26 17.69 -25.10
N HIS A 65 -22.90 18.61 -25.83
CA HIS A 65 -23.50 18.28 -27.14
C HIS A 65 -22.44 17.86 -28.17
N LYS A 66 -21.30 18.56 -28.23
CA LYS A 66 -20.24 18.27 -29.20
C LYS A 66 -19.59 16.90 -28.98
N TYR A 67 -19.38 16.52 -27.72
CA TYR A 67 -18.71 15.28 -27.33
C TYR A 67 -19.67 14.26 -26.72
N ALA A 68 -20.95 14.33 -27.09
CA ALA A 68 -21.99 13.46 -26.56
C ALA A 68 -21.62 11.98 -26.68
N ASP A 69 -20.98 11.57 -27.78
CA ASP A 69 -20.58 10.18 -28.05
C ASP A 69 -19.29 9.72 -27.35
N ASN A 70 -18.57 10.59 -26.63
CA ASN A 70 -17.30 10.26 -25.98
C ASN A 70 -17.46 10.13 -24.45
N ASP A 71 -17.31 8.92 -23.91
CA ASP A 71 -17.53 8.65 -22.48
C ASP A 71 -16.53 9.32 -21.54
N ASP A 72 -15.26 9.42 -21.92
CA ASP A 72 -14.23 10.09 -21.11
C ASP A 72 -14.50 11.60 -21.00
N ALA A 73 -14.88 12.23 -22.12
CA ALA A 73 -15.25 13.63 -22.16
C ALA A 73 -16.50 13.90 -21.29
N ILE A 74 -17.52 13.05 -21.38
CA ILE A 74 -18.71 13.17 -20.53
C ILE A 74 -18.40 12.92 -19.06
N PHE A 75 -17.52 11.96 -18.74
CA PHE A 75 -17.08 11.74 -17.36
C PHE A 75 -16.39 12.98 -16.77
N PHE A 76 -15.63 13.73 -17.58
CA PHE A 76 -15.05 15.00 -17.18
C PHE A 76 -16.09 16.12 -17.07
N LEU A 77 -16.91 16.33 -18.11
CA LEU A 77 -17.90 17.40 -18.18
C LEU A 77 -19.01 17.25 -17.11
N GLY A 78 -19.46 16.03 -16.83
CA GLY A 78 -20.42 15.77 -15.74
C GLY A 78 -19.88 16.20 -14.38
N ARG A 79 -18.58 16.05 -14.13
CA ARG A 79 -17.94 16.52 -12.90
C ARG A 79 -17.80 18.04 -12.86
N ILE A 80 -17.57 18.69 -14.00
CA ILE A 80 -17.63 20.17 -14.12
C ILE A 80 -19.03 20.67 -13.74
N VAL A 81 -20.08 20.04 -14.28
CA VAL A 81 -21.48 20.41 -13.98
C VAL A 81 -21.78 20.24 -12.49
N TRP A 82 -21.41 19.09 -11.92
CA TRP A 82 -21.58 18.80 -10.50
C TRP A 82 -20.90 19.82 -9.59
N GLN A 83 -19.62 20.12 -9.83
CA GLN A 83 -18.84 20.98 -8.95
C GLN A 83 -19.13 22.47 -9.17
N GLY A 84 -19.45 22.86 -10.40
CA GLY A 84 -19.83 24.22 -10.77
C GLY A 84 -21.30 24.56 -10.50
N LYS A 85 -22.10 23.58 -10.07
CA LYS A 85 -23.56 23.70 -9.83
C LYS A 85 -24.30 24.26 -11.04
N MET A 86 -24.07 23.65 -12.21
CA MET A 86 -24.57 24.11 -13.50
C MET A 86 -25.92 23.45 -13.84
N ASP A 87 -27.00 23.96 -13.27
CA ASP A 87 -28.37 23.44 -13.41
C ASP A 87 -28.86 23.36 -14.87
N ASP A 88 -28.52 24.35 -15.72
CA ASP A 88 -28.88 24.36 -17.14
C ASP A 88 -28.31 23.17 -17.96
N CYS A 89 -27.29 22.48 -17.44
CA CYS A 89 -26.68 21.32 -18.11
C CYS A 89 -27.34 19.97 -17.72
N THR A 90 -28.26 19.97 -16.76
CA THR A 90 -28.81 18.72 -16.18
C THR A 90 -29.74 17.96 -17.12
N GLU A 91 -30.45 18.67 -18.02
CA GLU A 91 -31.38 18.05 -18.98
C GLU A 91 -30.64 17.09 -19.92
N VAL A 92 -29.51 17.52 -20.49
CA VAL A 92 -28.70 16.72 -21.41
C VAL A 92 -28.03 15.54 -20.69
N LEU A 93 -27.55 15.76 -19.47
CA LEU A 93 -26.95 14.68 -18.66
C LEU A 93 -27.97 13.63 -18.21
N THR A 94 -29.24 13.98 -18.13
CA THR A 94 -30.31 13.03 -17.79
C THR A 94 -30.39 11.89 -18.81
N GLU A 95 -30.27 12.18 -20.10
CA GLU A 95 -30.27 11.17 -21.17
C GLU A 95 -29.07 10.21 -21.07
N ILE A 96 -27.91 10.75 -20.67
CA ILE A 96 -26.68 9.96 -20.53
C ILE A 96 -26.73 9.09 -19.26
N ALA A 97 -27.20 9.64 -18.15
CA ALA A 97 -27.36 8.92 -16.87
C ALA A 97 -28.16 7.62 -17.03
N ILE A 98 -29.24 7.68 -17.81
CA ILE A 98 -30.15 6.55 -18.03
C ILE A 98 -29.69 5.61 -19.16
N SER A 99 -28.70 5.97 -19.99
CA SER A 99 -28.33 5.15 -21.15
C SER A 99 -27.52 3.90 -20.75
N CYS A 100 -27.97 2.71 -21.17
CA CYS A 100 -27.29 1.44 -20.90
C CYS A 100 -26.12 1.14 -21.85
N GLU A 101 -26.04 1.89 -22.95
CA GLU A 101 -24.98 1.72 -23.96
C GLU A 101 -23.70 2.50 -23.59
N ARG A 102 -23.80 3.38 -22.58
CA ARG A 102 -22.70 4.24 -22.12
C ARG A 102 -21.83 3.53 -21.08
N ASP A 103 -20.57 3.91 -21.04
CA ASP A 103 -19.64 3.46 -20.00
C ASP A 103 -20.13 3.87 -18.59
N LYS A 104 -19.77 3.03 -17.61
CA LYS A 104 -20.18 3.22 -16.20
C LYS A 104 -19.73 4.56 -15.62
N TYR A 105 -18.55 5.08 -15.98
CA TYR A 105 -18.02 6.31 -15.38
C TYR A 105 -18.77 7.54 -15.90
N ALA A 106 -19.05 7.61 -17.20
CA ALA A 106 -19.88 8.66 -17.77
C ALA A 106 -21.26 8.72 -17.10
N ARG A 107 -21.89 7.56 -16.89
CA ARG A 107 -23.18 7.45 -16.19
C ARG A 107 -23.08 7.91 -14.73
N ILE A 108 -22.04 7.51 -14.00
CA ILE A 108 -21.79 7.92 -12.61
C ILE A 108 -21.69 9.44 -12.50
N ALA A 109 -20.88 10.08 -13.35
CA ALA A 109 -20.73 11.54 -13.34
C ALA A 109 -22.04 12.25 -13.71
N ALA A 110 -22.79 11.74 -14.69
CA ALA A 110 -24.08 12.28 -15.09
C ALA A 110 -25.13 12.16 -13.98
N VAL A 111 -25.26 10.98 -13.34
CA VAL A 111 -26.17 10.78 -12.20
C VAL A 111 -25.82 11.74 -11.06
N ARG A 112 -24.54 11.83 -10.68
CA ARG A 112 -24.11 12.73 -9.61
C ARG A 112 -24.43 14.19 -9.92
N ALA A 113 -24.17 14.62 -11.16
CA ALA A 113 -24.49 15.97 -11.61
C ALA A 113 -25.99 16.27 -11.54
N VAL A 114 -26.85 15.37 -12.05
CA VAL A 114 -28.31 15.53 -12.03
C VAL A 114 -28.87 15.48 -10.61
N LEU A 115 -28.43 14.55 -9.76
CA LEU A 115 -28.91 14.47 -8.38
C LEU A 115 -28.50 15.66 -7.52
N THR A 116 -27.36 16.30 -7.84
CA THR A 116 -26.89 17.48 -7.11
C THR A 116 -27.53 18.77 -7.62
N CYS A 117 -27.65 18.95 -8.94
CA CYS A 117 -28.01 20.24 -9.55
C CYS A 117 -29.43 20.26 -10.14
N GLY A 118 -30.04 19.10 -10.39
CA GLY A 118 -31.36 18.99 -11.00
C GLY A 118 -32.51 19.18 -10.02
N TYR A 119 -33.70 19.41 -10.57
CA TYR A 119 -34.94 19.52 -9.81
C TYR A 119 -35.42 18.13 -9.35
N GLU A 120 -36.21 18.06 -8.27
CA GLU A 120 -36.68 16.78 -7.70
C GLU A 120 -37.38 15.86 -8.73
N GLU A 121 -38.12 16.43 -9.67
CA GLU A 121 -38.78 15.69 -10.76
C GLU A 121 -37.76 14.97 -11.67
N GLN A 122 -36.60 15.59 -11.93
CA GLN A 122 -35.52 14.98 -12.71
C GLN A 122 -34.81 13.88 -11.91
N LYS A 123 -34.62 14.07 -10.61
CA LYS A 123 -34.01 13.06 -9.72
C LYS A 123 -34.85 11.78 -9.70
N ASP A 124 -36.16 11.94 -9.50
CA ASP A 124 -37.15 10.87 -9.53
C ASP A 124 -37.24 10.20 -10.91
N PHE A 125 -37.10 10.98 -11.99
CA PHE A 125 -37.07 10.45 -13.36
C PHE A 125 -35.83 9.58 -13.60
N VAL A 126 -34.63 10.06 -13.25
CA VAL A 126 -33.37 9.33 -13.43
C VAL A 126 -33.40 8.00 -12.70
N TRP A 127 -33.74 7.98 -11.41
CA TRP A 127 -33.71 6.75 -10.63
C TRP A 127 -34.69 5.71 -11.22
N ARG A 128 -35.92 6.12 -11.53
CA ARG A 128 -36.95 5.27 -12.13
C ARG A 128 -36.56 4.72 -13.50
N GLU A 129 -35.94 5.53 -14.37
CA GLU A 129 -35.48 5.07 -15.68
C GLU A 129 -34.27 4.14 -15.58
N VAL A 130 -33.36 4.36 -14.62
CA VAL A 130 -32.26 3.42 -14.35
C VAL A 130 -32.81 2.06 -13.94
N ILE A 131 -33.82 2.03 -13.06
CA ILE A 131 -34.52 0.80 -12.66
C ILE A 131 -35.19 0.13 -13.86
N ARG A 132 -35.97 0.89 -14.65
CA ARG A 132 -36.73 0.37 -15.81
C ARG A 132 -35.85 -0.36 -16.81
N ARG A 133 -34.59 0.06 -16.94
CA ARG A 133 -33.62 -0.51 -17.88
C ARG A 133 -32.87 -1.73 -17.33
N GLY A 134 -33.10 -2.10 -16.07
CA GLY A 134 -32.58 -3.31 -15.46
C GLY A 134 -31.15 -3.11 -14.95
N ASN A 135 -30.18 -3.86 -15.46
CA ASN A 135 -28.83 -4.02 -14.90
C ASN A 135 -28.20 -2.72 -14.34
N ILE A 136 -28.16 -2.61 -13.01
CA ILE A 136 -27.60 -1.47 -12.29
C ILE A 136 -26.21 -1.86 -11.78
N PRO A 137 -25.14 -1.20 -12.25
CA PRO A 137 -23.82 -1.31 -11.61
C PRO A 137 -23.88 -0.87 -10.16
N LYS A 138 -23.21 -1.59 -9.25
CA LYS A 138 -23.18 -1.28 -7.81
C LYS A 138 -22.75 0.17 -7.55
N GLU A 139 -21.70 0.62 -8.25
CA GLU A 139 -21.17 1.98 -8.13
C GLU A 139 -22.21 3.03 -8.50
N LEU A 140 -23.09 2.74 -9.47
CA LEU A 140 -24.18 3.63 -9.86
C LEU A 140 -25.28 3.70 -8.80
N LEU A 141 -25.61 2.56 -8.16
CA LEU A 141 -26.58 2.55 -7.06
C LEU A 141 -26.06 3.35 -5.85
N ILE A 142 -24.77 3.27 -5.55
CA ILE A 142 -24.16 4.08 -4.48
C ILE A 142 -24.39 5.57 -4.75
N GLU A 143 -24.15 6.05 -5.97
CA GLU A 143 -24.40 7.46 -6.31
C GLU A 143 -25.88 7.86 -6.15
N LEU A 144 -26.81 6.98 -6.53
CA LEU A 144 -28.24 7.22 -6.39
C LEU A 144 -28.64 7.33 -4.90
N VAL A 145 -28.10 6.45 -4.06
CA VAL A 145 -28.41 6.38 -2.63
C VAL A 145 -27.77 7.55 -1.85
N ASP A 146 -26.50 7.84 -2.10
CA ASP A 146 -25.76 8.88 -1.35
C ASP A 146 -26.33 10.28 -1.62
N ASN A 147 -26.67 10.57 -2.88
CA ASN A 147 -27.12 11.90 -3.30
C ASN A 147 -28.65 12.11 -3.22
N THR A 148 -29.41 11.15 -2.70
CA THR A 148 -30.87 11.29 -2.52
C THR A 148 -31.26 11.27 -1.05
N LEU A 149 -32.17 12.17 -0.66
CA LEU A 149 -32.77 12.16 0.68
C LEU A 149 -33.81 11.03 0.79
N PRO A 150 -33.82 10.28 1.90
CA PRO A 150 -34.82 9.22 2.10
C PRO A 150 -36.26 9.78 2.14
N SER A 151 -37.15 9.16 1.37
CA SER A 151 -38.58 9.47 1.26
C SER A 151 -39.35 8.20 0.89
N ASP A 152 -40.68 8.23 0.95
CA ASP A 152 -41.51 7.09 0.51
C ASP A 152 -41.21 6.66 -0.94
N GLY A 153 -40.85 7.61 -1.81
CA GLY A 153 -40.47 7.36 -3.20
C GLY A 153 -39.10 6.70 -3.30
N SER A 154 -38.08 7.27 -2.66
CA SER A 154 -36.70 6.75 -2.75
C SER A 154 -36.52 5.40 -2.05
N VAL A 155 -37.29 5.11 -0.99
CA VAL A 155 -37.33 3.76 -0.39
C VAL A 155 -37.82 2.73 -1.41
N LYS A 156 -38.90 3.03 -2.15
CA LYS A 156 -39.40 2.12 -3.20
C LYS A 156 -38.39 1.94 -4.32
N TYR A 157 -37.76 3.02 -4.77
CA TYR A 157 -36.72 2.96 -5.81
C TYR A 157 -35.49 2.16 -5.35
N LEU A 158 -35.03 2.35 -4.12
CA LEU A 158 -33.94 1.58 -3.54
C LEU A 158 -34.25 0.08 -3.52
N VAL A 159 -35.42 -0.28 -3.00
CA VAL A 159 -35.90 -1.66 -2.93
C VAL A 159 -35.96 -2.29 -4.31
N GLU A 160 -36.51 -1.58 -5.30
CA GLU A 160 -36.61 -2.09 -6.67
C GLU A 160 -35.23 -2.21 -7.33
N SER A 161 -34.31 -1.28 -7.04
CA SER A 161 -32.94 -1.30 -7.57
C SER A 161 -32.16 -2.55 -7.16
N ILE A 162 -32.41 -3.08 -5.95
CA ILE A 162 -31.74 -4.30 -5.44
C ILE A 162 -31.97 -5.51 -6.35
N ARG A 163 -33.14 -5.64 -6.99
CA ARG A 163 -33.46 -6.75 -7.94
C ARG A 163 -32.60 -6.72 -9.19
N HIS A 164 -32.12 -5.54 -9.55
CA HIS A 164 -31.41 -5.29 -10.79
C HIS A 164 -29.91 -5.17 -10.60
N LEU A 165 -29.40 -5.41 -9.38
CA LEU A 165 -27.97 -5.44 -9.10
C LEU A 165 -27.31 -6.63 -9.80
N VAL A 166 -26.23 -6.35 -10.52
CA VAL A 166 -25.35 -7.39 -11.06
C VAL A 166 -24.67 -8.11 -9.89
N GLU A 167 -24.78 -9.45 -9.86
CA GLU A 167 -24.48 -10.30 -8.70
C GLU A 167 -23.08 -10.02 -8.08
N PRO A 168 -22.98 -9.79 -6.75
CA PRO A 168 -21.70 -9.51 -6.12
C PRO A 168 -20.81 -10.76 -6.10
N LYS A 169 -19.61 -10.70 -6.71
CA LYS A 169 -18.53 -11.63 -6.35
C LYS A 169 -18.19 -11.41 -4.87
N ARG A 170 -18.13 -12.49 -4.07
CA ARG A 170 -17.69 -12.48 -2.66
C ARG A 170 -16.45 -11.59 -2.50
N PHE A 171 -16.40 -10.80 -1.43
CA PHE A 171 -15.28 -9.92 -1.02
C PHE A 171 -15.23 -8.47 -1.56
N LYS A 172 -16.27 -7.95 -2.24
CA LYS A 172 -16.38 -6.52 -2.65
C LYS A 172 -17.50 -5.71 -1.94
N SER A 173 -18.13 -6.20 -0.86
CA SER A 173 -19.40 -5.63 -0.35
C SER A 173 -19.29 -4.31 0.42
N SER A 174 -18.15 -3.98 1.04
CA SER A 174 -18.06 -2.90 2.05
C SER A 174 -18.60 -1.51 1.66
N MET A 175 -18.41 -1.04 0.42
CA MET A 175 -18.85 0.32 0.04
C MET A 175 -20.37 0.47 -0.16
N LEU A 176 -21.08 -0.59 -0.59
CA LEU A 176 -22.55 -0.51 -0.74
C LEU A 176 -23.22 -0.65 0.63
N ASP A 177 -22.67 -1.51 1.48
CA ASP A 177 -23.15 -1.69 2.86
C ASP A 177 -23.10 -0.35 3.62
N ARG A 178 -22.02 0.43 3.45
CA ARG A 178 -21.89 1.78 4.00
C ARG A 178 -22.95 2.74 3.47
N ALA A 179 -23.13 2.83 2.15
CA ALA A 179 -24.14 3.71 1.54
C ALA A 179 -25.56 3.38 2.02
N LEU A 180 -25.89 2.09 2.18
CA LEU A 180 -27.17 1.64 2.73
C LEU A 180 -27.33 2.01 4.21
N HIS A 181 -26.28 1.85 5.03
CA HIS A 181 -26.31 2.25 6.43
C HIS A 181 -26.50 3.77 6.58
N ASP A 182 -25.75 4.58 5.81
CA ASP A 182 -25.88 6.03 5.81
C ASP A 182 -27.27 6.49 5.33
N PHE A 183 -27.88 5.77 4.38
CA PHE A 183 -29.27 6.00 3.97
C PHE A 183 -30.27 5.69 5.10
N ILE A 184 -30.10 4.57 5.80
CA ILE A 184 -30.94 4.17 6.95
C ILE A 184 -30.80 5.19 8.10
N GLU A 185 -29.59 5.67 8.37
CA GLU A 185 -29.33 6.68 9.40
C GLU A 185 -30.01 8.01 9.07
N ARG A 186 -29.91 8.48 7.81
CA ARG A 186 -30.58 9.70 7.33
C ARG A 186 -32.11 9.59 7.25
N ALA A 187 -32.68 8.39 7.17
CA ALA A 187 -34.11 8.21 6.97
C ALA A 187 -34.93 8.56 8.21
N GLU A 188 -36.14 9.13 8.03
CA GLU A 188 -37.06 9.31 9.14
C GLU A 188 -37.53 7.95 9.68
N ILE A 189 -37.78 7.86 11.00
CA ILE A 189 -38.18 6.62 11.67
C ILE A 189 -39.44 6.00 11.05
N THR A 190 -40.34 6.83 10.52
CA THR A 190 -41.60 6.46 9.86
C THR A 190 -41.40 5.63 8.59
N LEU A 191 -40.24 5.75 7.93
CA LEU A 191 -39.89 5.03 6.70
C LEU A 191 -39.28 3.64 6.96
N ILE A 192 -38.69 3.44 8.14
CA ILE A 192 -37.94 2.24 8.49
C ILE A 192 -38.80 0.96 8.50
N PRO A 193 -40.05 0.96 8.99
CA PRO A 193 -40.91 -0.22 8.95
C PRO A 193 -41.12 -0.78 7.53
N GLU A 194 -41.42 0.09 6.57
CA GLU A 194 -41.66 -0.32 5.18
C GLU A 194 -40.35 -0.79 4.52
N LEU A 195 -39.24 -0.09 4.74
CA LEU A 195 -37.93 -0.51 4.25
C LEU A 195 -37.54 -1.90 4.82
N LEU A 196 -37.71 -2.12 6.12
CA LEU A 196 -37.39 -3.39 6.76
C LEU A 196 -38.24 -4.54 6.20
N LYS A 197 -39.53 -4.28 5.96
CA LYS A 197 -40.45 -5.25 5.35
C LYS A 197 -40.01 -5.65 3.94
N GLU A 198 -39.63 -4.67 3.13
CA GLU A 198 -39.13 -4.93 1.77
C GLU A 198 -37.78 -5.65 1.78
N LEU A 199 -36.84 -5.28 2.66
CA LEU A 199 -35.58 -6.01 2.85
C LEU A 199 -35.82 -7.45 3.31
N SER A 200 -36.77 -7.67 4.22
CA SER A 200 -37.17 -9.00 4.65
C SER A 200 -37.67 -9.86 3.50
N SER A 201 -38.37 -9.28 2.52
CA SER A 201 -38.83 -10.02 1.35
C SER A 201 -37.67 -10.64 0.56
N TYR A 202 -36.53 -9.94 0.43
CA TYR A 202 -35.31 -10.47 -0.19
C TYR A 202 -34.62 -11.53 0.65
N LEU A 203 -34.53 -11.30 1.97
CA LEU A 203 -33.94 -12.28 2.88
C LEU A 203 -34.72 -13.60 2.91
N ASN A 204 -36.00 -13.59 2.53
CA ASN A 204 -36.86 -14.78 2.49
C ASN A 204 -36.96 -15.47 1.10
N VAL A 205 -36.06 -15.17 0.16
CA VAL A 205 -36.00 -15.84 -1.16
C VAL A 205 -35.09 -17.08 -1.12
N ALA A 206 -35.59 -18.24 -1.56
CA ALA A 206 -34.80 -19.45 -1.73
C ALA A 206 -33.76 -19.33 -2.88
N PRO A 207 -32.60 -20.02 -2.84
CA PRO A 207 -32.17 -21.00 -1.82
C PRO A 207 -31.75 -20.32 -0.51
N PHE A 208 -31.99 -21.01 0.60
CA PHE A 208 -31.58 -20.56 1.93
C PHE A 208 -30.22 -21.16 2.29
N VAL A 209 -29.45 -20.46 3.12
CA VAL A 209 -28.15 -20.93 3.61
C VAL A 209 -28.30 -22.35 4.20
N GLU A 210 -27.76 -23.35 3.50
CA GLU A 210 -28.01 -24.77 3.79
C GLU A 210 -27.38 -25.18 5.14
N ARG A 211 -28.21 -25.20 6.20
CA ARG A 211 -28.13 -26.09 7.38
C ARG A 211 -29.29 -25.82 8.35
N ARG A 212 -30.31 -26.69 8.28
CA ARG A 212 -31.43 -26.83 9.24
C ARG A 212 -32.34 -25.60 9.40
N ASP A 213 -31.91 -24.60 10.19
CA ASP A 213 -32.80 -23.63 10.87
C ASP A 213 -32.64 -22.16 10.42
N CYS A 214 -31.65 -21.87 9.57
CA CYS A 214 -31.40 -20.52 9.04
C CYS A 214 -32.23 -20.27 7.77
N ARG A 215 -33.33 -19.52 7.87
CA ARG A 215 -34.14 -19.11 6.72
C ARG A 215 -33.72 -17.74 6.23
N VAL A 216 -32.50 -17.65 5.72
CA VAL A 216 -31.96 -16.44 5.08
C VAL A 216 -31.42 -16.81 3.70
N SER A 217 -31.83 -16.05 2.68
CA SER A 217 -31.44 -16.22 1.29
C SER A 217 -29.93 -16.26 1.12
N GLU A 218 -29.40 -17.23 0.38
CA GLU A 218 -27.96 -17.28 0.08
C GLU A 218 -27.52 -16.06 -0.73
N GLN A 219 -28.36 -15.65 -1.70
CA GLN A 219 -28.12 -14.54 -2.63
C GLN A 219 -28.19 -13.18 -1.92
N TYR A 220 -29.17 -12.99 -1.03
CA TYR A 220 -29.43 -11.69 -0.39
C TYR A 220 -28.92 -11.58 1.05
N ALA A 221 -28.21 -12.57 1.58
CA ALA A 221 -27.67 -12.54 2.94
C ALA A 221 -26.77 -11.33 3.25
N TRP A 222 -26.22 -10.65 2.23
CA TRP A 222 -25.44 -9.43 2.42
C TRP A 222 -26.29 -8.24 2.89
N LEU A 223 -27.60 -8.21 2.61
CA LEU A 223 -28.55 -7.19 3.12
C LEU A 223 -28.86 -7.34 4.61
N PHE A 224 -28.39 -8.42 5.25
CA PHE A 224 -28.72 -8.72 6.63
C PHE A 224 -28.19 -7.66 7.60
N SER A 225 -27.01 -7.08 7.32
CA SER A 225 -26.44 -5.95 8.06
C SER A 225 -27.36 -4.73 8.05
N SER A 226 -27.89 -4.36 6.89
CA SER A 226 -28.83 -3.24 6.72
C SER A 226 -30.16 -3.49 7.45
N ALA A 227 -30.64 -4.74 7.45
CA ALA A 227 -31.83 -5.14 8.21
C ALA A 227 -31.62 -5.02 9.73
N ILE A 228 -30.44 -5.39 10.23
CA ILE A 228 -30.05 -5.21 11.64
C ILE A 228 -29.97 -3.73 12.01
N LYS A 229 -29.43 -2.87 11.12
CA LYS A 229 -29.37 -1.42 11.39
C LYS A 229 -30.77 -0.77 11.44
N CYS A 230 -31.69 -1.22 10.58
CA CYS A 230 -33.10 -0.82 10.66
C CYS A 230 -33.72 -1.23 12.01
N LEU A 231 -33.48 -2.46 12.45
CA LEU A 231 -33.99 -2.97 13.73
C LEU A 231 -33.43 -2.21 14.92
N GLU A 232 -32.12 -1.95 14.95
CA GLU A 232 -31.49 -1.16 16.01
C GLU A 232 -32.16 0.22 16.12
N LYS A 233 -32.37 0.90 14.98
CA LYS A 233 -33.05 2.21 14.96
C LYS A 233 -34.49 2.12 15.48
N LEU A 234 -35.25 1.08 15.14
CA LEU A 234 -36.60 0.87 15.68
C LEU A 234 -36.60 0.55 17.18
N VAL A 235 -35.66 -0.27 17.66
CA VAL A 235 -35.55 -0.68 19.06
C VAL A 235 -35.15 0.50 19.96
N VAL A 236 -34.17 1.32 19.54
CA VAL A 236 -33.77 2.54 20.25
C VAL A 236 -34.94 3.51 20.42
N ASN A 237 -35.82 3.59 19.40
CA ASN A 237 -36.99 4.46 19.43
C ASN A 237 -38.25 3.79 20.02
N LYS A 238 -38.16 2.54 20.48
CA LYS A 238 -39.29 1.72 20.97
C LYS A 238 -40.50 1.72 20.02
N ASP A 239 -40.23 1.64 18.71
CA ASP A 239 -41.28 1.62 17.71
C ASP A 239 -42.07 0.30 17.75
N PRO A 240 -43.43 0.32 17.78
CA PRO A 240 -44.25 -0.89 17.86
C PRO A 240 -44.02 -1.92 16.75
N PHE A 241 -43.49 -1.51 15.59
CA PHE A 241 -43.22 -2.41 14.48
C PHE A 241 -42.19 -3.49 14.82
N THR A 242 -41.33 -3.29 15.82
CA THR A 242 -40.38 -4.31 16.31
C THR A 242 -41.05 -5.58 16.81
N LEU A 243 -42.33 -5.50 17.22
CA LEU A 243 -43.13 -6.63 17.67
C LEU A 243 -43.81 -7.38 16.50
N SER A 244 -43.62 -6.93 15.26
CA SER A 244 -44.16 -7.59 14.08
C SER A 244 -43.43 -8.91 13.77
N GLU A 245 -44.11 -9.82 13.06
CA GLU A 245 -43.51 -11.08 12.61
C GLU A 245 -42.23 -10.87 11.79
N VAL A 246 -42.17 -9.80 10.99
CA VAL A 246 -41.00 -9.44 10.18
C VAL A 246 -39.79 -9.18 11.07
N SER A 247 -39.94 -8.32 12.07
CA SER A 247 -38.85 -7.94 12.98
C SER A 247 -38.38 -9.12 13.83
N LEU A 248 -39.33 -9.88 14.40
CA LEU A 248 -39.03 -11.07 15.21
C LEU A 248 -38.33 -12.15 14.38
N SER A 249 -38.72 -12.34 13.12
CA SER A 249 -38.07 -13.27 12.19
C SER A 249 -36.61 -12.94 11.94
N ILE A 250 -36.31 -11.68 11.68
CA ILE A 250 -34.93 -11.23 11.41
C ILE A 250 -34.07 -11.35 12.68
N LEU A 251 -34.57 -10.90 13.83
CA LEU A 251 -33.89 -11.05 15.12
C LEU A 251 -33.60 -12.53 15.44
N ALA A 252 -34.56 -13.42 15.20
CA ALA A 252 -34.37 -14.87 15.44
C ALA A 252 -33.41 -15.54 14.43
N ASN A 253 -33.33 -15.04 13.19
CA ASN A 253 -32.41 -15.57 12.17
C ASN A 253 -30.96 -15.08 12.34
N ALA A 254 -30.73 -13.96 13.04
CA ALA A 254 -29.39 -13.39 13.22
C ALA A 254 -28.43 -14.38 13.90
N GLY A 255 -28.91 -15.03 14.96
CA GLY A 255 -28.19 -16.07 15.68
C GLY A 255 -27.77 -17.25 14.82
N ALA A 256 -28.73 -17.78 14.05
CA ALA A 256 -28.50 -18.89 13.15
C ALA A 256 -27.50 -18.51 12.04
N LEU A 257 -27.63 -17.32 11.44
CA LEU A 257 -26.75 -16.87 10.37
C LEU A 257 -25.30 -16.67 10.87
N GLN A 258 -25.10 -16.12 12.06
CA GLN A 258 -23.77 -15.96 12.68
C GLN A 258 -23.11 -17.32 12.95
N PHE A 259 -23.86 -18.26 13.53
CA PHE A 259 -23.34 -19.61 13.84
C PHE A 259 -22.91 -20.39 12.59
N TRP A 260 -23.66 -20.28 11.48
CA TRP A 260 -23.40 -21.08 10.27
C TRP A 260 -22.43 -20.46 9.26
N ARG A 261 -22.28 -19.12 9.20
CA ARG A 261 -21.42 -18.46 8.19
C ARG A 261 -19.99 -18.15 8.65
N GLY A 262 -19.66 -18.27 9.95
CA GLY A 262 -18.28 -18.15 10.45
C GLY A 262 -17.48 -16.97 9.89
N GLY A 263 -17.76 -15.75 10.38
CA GLY A 263 -16.77 -14.65 10.31
C GLY A 263 -16.98 -13.50 9.32
N ASN A 264 -18.21 -13.04 9.03
CA ASN A 264 -18.42 -11.79 8.25
C ASN A 264 -19.58 -10.90 8.77
N LEU A 265 -20.21 -11.25 9.90
CA LEU A 265 -21.26 -10.44 10.54
C LEU A 265 -20.77 -9.68 11.78
N ASP A 266 -19.55 -9.96 12.24
CA ASP A 266 -18.98 -9.30 13.43
C ASP A 266 -18.53 -7.85 13.14
N ASP A 267 -18.56 -7.40 11.88
CA ASP A 267 -18.19 -6.04 11.45
C ASP A 267 -19.34 -5.00 11.58
N VAL A 268 -20.56 -5.41 11.95
CA VAL A 268 -21.68 -4.48 12.14
C VAL A 268 -21.80 -4.15 13.62
N GLU A 269 -21.28 -3.00 14.03
CA GLU A 269 -21.50 -2.46 15.38
C GLU A 269 -23.00 -2.23 15.62
N HIS A 270 -23.57 -3.00 16.57
CA HIS A 270 -24.95 -2.84 17.03
C HIS A 270 -25.07 -3.20 18.52
N ASP A 271 -26.07 -2.66 19.21
CA ASP A 271 -26.30 -2.92 20.65
C ASP A 271 -27.54 -3.78 20.96
N LEU A 272 -28.09 -4.48 19.96
CA LEU A 272 -29.31 -5.30 20.10
C LEU A 272 -29.24 -6.35 21.23
N GLY A 273 -28.05 -6.86 21.57
CA GLY A 273 -27.87 -7.81 22.66
C GLY A 273 -28.16 -7.24 24.05
N ASN A 274 -28.02 -5.93 24.24
CA ASN A 274 -28.37 -5.23 25.47
C ASN A 274 -29.76 -4.58 25.37
N LEU A 275 -30.07 -3.97 24.22
CA LEU A 275 -31.33 -3.25 24.01
C LEU A 275 -32.57 -4.15 24.03
N VAL A 276 -32.48 -5.37 23.48
CA VAL A 276 -33.65 -6.29 23.43
C VAL A 276 -34.04 -6.78 24.84
N PRO A 277 -33.12 -7.30 25.69
CA PRO A 277 -33.47 -7.71 27.05
C PRO A 277 -33.99 -6.57 27.95
N GLU A 278 -33.53 -5.33 27.73
CA GLU A 278 -34.04 -4.16 28.47
C GLU A 278 -35.49 -3.80 28.12
N TRP A 279 -35.97 -4.16 26.93
CA TRP A 279 -37.35 -3.98 26.53
C TRP A 279 -38.16 -5.26 26.73
N LEU A 280 -38.75 -5.41 27.92
CA LEU A 280 -39.46 -6.62 28.37
C LEU A 280 -40.47 -7.18 27.35
N GLU A 281 -41.28 -6.32 26.74
CA GLU A 281 -42.30 -6.70 25.75
C GLU A 281 -41.68 -7.31 24.49
N LEU A 282 -40.60 -6.72 23.98
CA LEU A 282 -39.87 -7.24 22.82
C LEU A 282 -39.11 -8.52 23.16
N ASN A 283 -38.47 -8.57 24.33
CA ASN A 283 -37.79 -9.76 24.82
C ASN A 283 -38.75 -10.96 24.86
N ASP A 284 -39.94 -10.77 25.42
CA ASP A 284 -40.96 -11.82 25.52
C ASP A 284 -41.49 -12.22 24.15
N ALA A 285 -41.82 -11.25 23.30
CA ALA A 285 -42.28 -11.51 21.95
C ALA A 285 -41.24 -12.33 21.16
N LEU A 286 -39.96 -11.98 21.25
CA LEU A 286 -38.88 -12.69 20.56
C LEU A 286 -38.62 -14.08 21.11
N TYR A 287 -38.67 -14.25 22.44
CA TYR A 287 -38.55 -15.54 23.09
C TYR A 287 -39.64 -16.50 22.59
N TRP A 288 -40.91 -16.09 22.68
CA TRP A 288 -42.03 -16.93 22.26
C TRP A 288 -42.06 -17.17 20.75
N TYR A 289 -41.65 -16.18 19.94
CA TYR A 289 -41.50 -16.38 18.50
C TYR A 289 -40.43 -17.45 18.16
N SER A 290 -39.32 -17.46 18.89
CA SER A 290 -38.27 -18.47 18.72
C SER A 290 -38.77 -19.89 19.07
N ILE A 291 -39.61 -20.02 20.11
CA ILE A 291 -40.29 -21.28 20.47
C ILE A 291 -41.24 -21.74 19.38
N GLU A 292 -42.10 -20.86 18.88
CA GLU A 292 -43.05 -21.18 17.81
C GLU A 292 -42.33 -21.58 16.51
N LYS A 293 -41.23 -20.89 16.18
CA LYS A 293 -40.40 -21.22 15.01
C LYS A 293 -39.78 -22.61 15.14
N ALA A 294 -39.23 -22.95 16.30
CA ALA A 294 -38.67 -24.28 16.54
C ALA A 294 -39.75 -25.37 16.57
N ARG A 295 -40.94 -25.08 17.12
CA ARG A 295 -42.08 -26.01 17.10
C ARG A 295 -42.51 -26.36 15.68
N LYS A 296 -42.58 -25.37 14.78
CA LYS A 296 -42.88 -25.62 13.35
C LYS A 296 -41.88 -26.60 12.73
N TYR A 297 -40.60 -26.53 13.08
CA TYR A 297 -39.58 -27.44 12.57
C TYR A 297 -39.67 -28.86 13.18
N LEU A 298 -39.97 -28.97 14.49
CA LEU A 298 -40.09 -30.26 15.17
C LEU A 298 -41.41 -31.00 14.87
N SER A 299 -42.46 -30.26 14.47
CA SER A 299 -43.71 -30.84 13.98
C SER A 299 -43.51 -31.72 12.76
N ASP A 300 -42.53 -31.41 11.90
CA ASP A 300 -42.16 -32.26 10.75
C ASP A 300 -41.53 -33.60 11.18
N GLN A 301 -41.17 -33.73 12.47
CA GLN A 301 -40.59 -34.94 13.08
C GLN A 301 -41.53 -35.61 14.11
N ASP A 302 -42.81 -35.19 14.21
CA ASP A 302 -43.79 -35.68 15.19
C ASP A 302 -43.33 -35.57 16.67
N LYS A 303 -42.52 -34.54 17.00
CA LYS A 303 -41.99 -34.32 18.37
C LYS A 303 -42.58 -33.06 19.03
N PRO A 304 -43.12 -33.14 20.26
CA PRO A 304 -43.58 -31.96 20.98
C PRO A 304 -42.41 -31.12 21.51
N LEU A 305 -42.53 -29.79 21.45
CA LEU A 305 -41.55 -28.85 21.99
C LEU A 305 -42.02 -28.39 23.38
N ILE A 306 -41.52 -29.08 24.41
CA ILE A 306 -41.84 -28.86 25.82
C ILE A 306 -40.71 -28.20 26.62
N ASP A 307 -39.55 -27.94 25.97
CA ASP A 307 -38.35 -27.33 26.54
C ASP A 307 -37.61 -26.52 25.46
N ASP A 308 -37.13 -25.33 25.82
CA ASP A 308 -36.36 -24.40 25.00
C ASP A 308 -34.85 -24.69 24.98
N TRP A 309 -34.38 -25.74 25.64
CA TRP A 309 -32.99 -26.24 25.50
C TRP A 309 -32.59 -26.45 24.04
N SER A 310 -33.52 -26.96 23.22
CA SER A 310 -33.31 -27.24 21.80
C SER A 310 -33.01 -26.01 20.94
N ILE A 311 -33.20 -24.79 21.44
CA ILE A 311 -32.86 -23.54 20.75
C ILE A 311 -31.80 -22.71 21.48
N SER A 312 -31.43 -23.10 22.70
CA SER A 312 -30.50 -22.35 23.56
C SER A 312 -29.03 -22.45 23.10
N TYR A 313 -28.69 -23.37 22.18
CA TYR A 313 -27.34 -23.50 21.63
C TYR A 313 -27.02 -22.45 20.55
N LEU A 314 -28.04 -21.78 20.00
CA LEU A 314 -27.87 -20.70 19.03
C LEU A 314 -27.69 -19.38 19.77
N LYS A 315 -26.78 -18.52 19.32
CA LYS A 315 -26.68 -17.14 19.82
C LYS A 315 -28.03 -16.44 19.63
N HIS A 316 -28.55 -15.74 20.63
CA HIS A 316 -29.87 -15.07 20.56
C HIS A 316 -29.85 -13.72 21.28
N PHE A 317 -30.82 -12.85 20.98
CA PHE A 317 -30.92 -11.50 21.58
C PHE A 317 -31.81 -11.43 22.82
N TRP A 318 -32.72 -12.39 23.03
CA TRP A 318 -33.52 -12.44 24.27
C TRP A 318 -32.68 -12.98 25.43
N ALA A 319 -32.94 -12.51 26.65
CA ALA A 319 -32.30 -12.99 27.87
C ALA A 319 -33.22 -12.82 29.08
N PHE A 320 -33.09 -13.71 30.05
CA PHE A 320 -33.78 -13.60 31.34
C PHE A 320 -32.75 -13.57 32.46
N LYS A 321 -32.92 -12.63 33.40
CA LYS A 321 -32.09 -12.45 34.60
C LYS A 321 -32.85 -12.90 35.84
N GLY A 322 -32.21 -12.92 37.00
CA GLY A 322 -32.85 -13.36 38.26
C GLY A 322 -34.16 -12.62 38.58
N ASP A 323 -34.23 -11.31 38.26
CA ASP A 323 -35.43 -10.48 38.47
C ASP A 323 -36.60 -10.87 37.55
N ASP A 324 -36.35 -11.62 36.47
CA ASP A 324 -37.38 -12.09 35.53
C ASP A 324 -38.06 -13.39 35.97
N PHE A 325 -37.62 -14.00 37.08
CA PHE A 325 -38.13 -15.27 37.55
C PHE A 325 -39.65 -15.28 37.72
N SER A 326 -40.21 -14.30 38.45
CA SER A 326 -41.65 -14.20 38.66
C SER A 326 -42.43 -13.97 37.36
N ARG A 327 -41.81 -13.32 36.36
CA ARG A 327 -42.38 -13.13 35.01
C ARG A 327 -42.49 -14.46 34.27
N LEU A 328 -41.45 -15.31 34.29
CA LEU A 328 -41.50 -16.65 33.70
C LEU A 328 -42.49 -17.58 34.41
N VAL A 329 -42.55 -17.51 35.75
CA VAL A 329 -43.56 -18.23 36.55
C VAL A 329 -44.98 -17.80 36.15
N SER A 330 -45.18 -16.52 35.83
CA SER A 330 -46.48 -16.03 35.33
C SER A 330 -46.86 -16.68 33.99
N PHE A 331 -45.91 -17.00 33.11
CA PHE A 331 -46.21 -17.69 31.84
C PHE A 331 -46.68 -19.14 32.04
N VAL A 332 -46.23 -19.81 33.10
CA VAL A 332 -46.70 -21.17 33.45
C VAL A 332 -48.21 -21.18 33.74
N SER A 333 -48.74 -20.09 34.30
CA SER A 333 -50.17 -19.98 34.64
C SER A 333 -51.01 -19.31 33.55
N THR A 334 -50.42 -18.44 32.72
CA THR A 334 -51.16 -17.61 31.76
C THR A 334 -51.19 -18.14 30.32
N ARG A 335 -50.26 -19.04 29.93
CA ARG A 335 -50.23 -19.60 28.57
C ARG A 335 -51.34 -20.63 28.36
N LEU A 336 -51.98 -20.60 27.19
CA LEU A 336 -53.11 -21.47 26.85
C LEU A 336 -52.68 -22.91 26.53
N GLU A 337 -51.60 -23.08 25.77
CA GLU A 337 -51.10 -24.40 25.36
C GLU A 337 -50.28 -25.05 26.47
N GLN A 338 -50.56 -26.32 26.76
CA GLN A 338 -49.85 -27.09 27.78
C GLN A 338 -48.34 -27.17 27.51
N ASP A 339 -47.93 -27.34 26.24
CA ASP A 339 -46.52 -27.34 25.83
C ASP A 339 -45.82 -26.01 26.15
N ASN A 340 -46.48 -24.87 25.94
CA ASN A 340 -45.93 -23.55 26.28
C ASN A 340 -45.80 -23.38 27.79
N ARG A 341 -46.75 -23.91 28.58
CA ARG A 341 -46.65 -23.90 30.05
C ARG A 341 -45.48 -24.76 30.52
N LEU A 342 -45.22 -25.89 29.85
CA LEU A 342 -44.04 -26.73 30.10
C LEU A 342 -42.74 -26.02 29.72
N VAL A 343 -42.66 -25.35 28.56
CA VAL A 343 -41.49 -24.54 28.17
C VAL A 343 -41.19 -23.46 29.22
N ALA A 344 -42.22 -22.69 29.62
CA ALA A 344 -42.08 -21.68 30.66
C ALA A 344 -41.61 -22.26 32.01
N LEU A 345 -42.12 -23.45 32.37
CA LEU A 345 -41.74 -24.15 33.60
C LEU A 345 -40.26 -24.58 33.56
N ASN A 346 -39.78 -25.12 32.44
CA ASN A 346 -38.37 -25.49 32.29
C ASN A 346 -37.46 -24.24 32.34
N ALA A 347 -37.85 -23.13 31.67
CA ALA A 347 -37.11 -21.88 31.71
C ALA A 347 -37.04 -21.26 33.11
N ALA A 348 -38.17 -21.21 33.83
CA ALA A 348 -38.21 -20.75 35.21
C ALA A 348 -37.38 -21.65 36.14
N PHE A 349 -37.42 -22.96 35.94
CA PHE A 349 -36.60 -23.91 36.70
C PHE A 349 -35.10 -23.74 36.45
N ARG A 350 -34.67 -23.46 35.21
CA ARG A 350 -33.26 -23.15 34.91
C ARG A 350 -32.79 -21.88 35.60
N LEU A 351 -33.60 -20.82 35.64
CA LEU A 351 -33.25 -19.62 36.42
C LEU A 351 -33.20 -19.88 37.93
N TYR A 352 -34.11 -20.72 38.45
CA TYR A 352 -34.05 -21.18 39.84
C TYR A 352 -32.72 -21.88 40.14
N GLN A 353 -32.24 -22.75 39.25
CA GLN A 353 -30.94 -23.41 39.38
C GLN A 353 -29.77 -22.41 39.29
N GLN A 354 -29.77 -21.52 38.29
CA GLN A 354 -28.74 -20.49 38.10
C GLN A 354 -28.67 -19.51 39.28
N SER A 355 -29.79 -19.27 39.96
CA SER A 355 -29.88 -18.40 41.14
C SER A 355 -29.48 -19.10 42.46
N GLY A 356 -28.94 -20.32 42.39
CA GLY A 356 -28.48 -21.05 43.58
C GLY A 356 -29.58 -21.81 44.33
N SER A 357 -30.69 -22.14 43.65
CA SER A 357 -31.82 -22.89 44.20
C SER A 357 -32.49 -22.28 45.47
N PRO A 358 -32.94 -21.02 45.46
CA PRO A 358 -33.58 -20.41 46.63
C PRO A 358 -34.93 -21.05 46.97
N GLU A 359 -35.16 -21.36 48.25
CA GLU A 359 -36.40 -22.02 48.71
C GLU A 359 -37.67 -21.25 48.33
N LYS A 360 -37.61 -19.91 48.34
CA LYS A 360 -38.71 -19.03 47.93
C LYS A 360 -39.13 -19.23 46.46
N MET A 361 -38.16 -19.39 45.56
CA MET A 361 -38.42 -19.61 44.14
C MET A 361 -39.03 -20.99 43.89
N LEU A 362 -38.58 -22.01 44.63
CA LEU A 362 -39.17 -23.36 44.56
C LEU A 362 -40.64 -23.35 44.99
N GLU A 363 -40.98 -22.60 46.03
CA GLU A 363 -42.38 -22.46 46.47
C GLU A 363 -43.25 -21.75 45.42
N GLU A 364 -42.72 -20.69 44.79
CA GLU A 364 -43.40 -20.03 43.66
C GLU A 364 -43.66 -20.97 42.47
N LEU A 365 -42.71 -21.85 42.14
CA LEU A 365 -42.91 -22.89 41.11
C LEU A 365 -43.99 -23.90 41.50
N ARG A 366 -43.98 -24.37 42.77
CA ARG A 366 -44.99 -25.30 43.29
C ARG A 366 -46.40 -24.70 43.25
N ILE A 367 -46.52 -23.42 43.60
CA ILE A 367 -47.78 -22.68 43.50
C ILE A 367 -48.24 -22.58 42.04
N ALA A 368 -47.34 -22.26 41.11
CA ALA A 368 -47.69 -22.05 39.71
C ALA A 368 -48.14 -23.32 38.97
N VAL A 369 -47.69 -24.50 39.42
CA VAL A 369 -48.11 -25.79 38.86
C VAL A 369 -49.29 -26.44 39.62
N HIS A 370 -49.71 -25.86 40.76
CA HIS A 370 -50.69 -26.46 41.65
C HIS A 370 -52.03 -26.75 40.92
N GLY A 371 -52.51 -27.99 41.05
CA GLY A 371 -53.77 -28.44 40.44
C GLY A 371 -53.67 -28.94 39.00
N GLU A 372 -52.48 -28.93 38.39
CA GLU A 372 -52.26 -29.31 36.99
C GLU A 372 -51.33 -30.52 36.89
N GLU A 373 -51.90 -31.72 36.79
CA GLU A 373 -51.20 -33.01 36.93
C GLU A 373 -49.96 -33.14 36.04
N VAL A 374 -50.03 -32.66 34.79
CA VAL A 374 -48.90 -32.70 33.84
C VAL A 374 -47.75 -31.78 34.25
N LEU A 375 -48.05 -30.58 34.76
CA LEU A 375 -47.04 -29.62 35.20
C LEU A 375 -46.44 -30.01 36.55
N VAL A 376 -47.26 -30.54 37.47
CA VAL A 376 -46.80 -31.13 38.73
C VAL A 376 -45.84 -32.27 38.44
N SER A 377 -46.24 -33.21 37.57
CA SER A 377 -45.40 -34.33 37.18
C SER A 377 -44.11 -33.88 36.49
N ARG A 378 -44.15 -32.85 35.63
CA ARG A 378 -42.93 -32.29 35.02
C ARG A 378 -42.02 -31.65 36.06
N LEU A 379 -42.54 -30.85 36.99
CA LEU A 379 -41.75 -30.24 38.05
C LEU A 379 -41.15 -31.32 38.98
N GLU A 380 -41.91 -32.36 39.32
CA GLU A 380 -41.41 -33.51 40.08
C GLU A 380 -40.31 -34.27 39.33
N ASN A 381 -40.44 -34.44 38.01
CA ASN A 381 -39.40 -35.02 37.16
C ASN A 381 -38.17 -34.10 37.01
N LEU A 382 -38.32 -32.78 37.08
CA LEU A 382 -37.19 -31.83 37.08
C LEU A 382 -36.47 -31.82 38.44
N LEU A 383 -37.22 -31.99 39.54
CA LEU A 383 -36.68 -32.11 40.90
C LEU A 383 -36.10 -33.51 41.18
N ASN A 384 -36.65 -34.55 40.56
CA ASN A 384 -36.31 -35.95 40.73
C ASN A 384 -36.28 -36.68 39.36
N PRO A 385 -35.30 -36.39 38.50
CA PRO A 385 -35.24 -36.97 37.16
C PRO A 385 -35.19 -38.50 37.20
N ILE A 386 -36.18 -39.16 36.56
CA ILE A 386 -36.17 -40.61 36.33
C ILE A 386 -35.32 -40.86 35.10
N THR A 387 -34.12 -41.41 35.29
CA THR A 387 -33.22 -41.72 34.20
C THR A 387 -33.56 -43.09 33.56
N PRO A 388 -33.91 -43.18 32.26
CA PRO A 388 -34.09 -44.47 31.55
C PRO A 388 -32.81 -45.30 31.56
N GLU A 389 -32.84 -46.64 31.55
CA GLU A 389 -31.61 -47.48 31.67
C GLU A 389 -30.56 -47.25 30.56
N SER A 390 -30.99 -46.91 29.34
CA SER A 390 -30.10 -46.49 28.24
C SER A 390 -29.48 -45.11 28.46
N THR A 391 -30.25 -44.21 29.08
CA THR A 391 -29.80 -42.88 29.50
C THR A 391 -29.04 -42.97 30.81
N LEU A 392 -29.23 -43.97 31.68
CA LEU A 392 -28.40 -44.27 32.84
C LEU A 392 -27.10 -44.90 32.40
N ARG A 393 -27.02 -45.56 31.24
CA ARG A 393 -25.75 -46.00 30.65
C ARG A 393 -25.02 -44.86 29.98
N TYR A 394 -25.72 -44.02 29.23
CA TYR A 394 -25.11 -42.86 28.57
C TYR A 394 -24.80 -41.74 29.55
N GLU A 395 -25.67 -41.44 30.52
CA GLU A 395 -25.43 -40.56 31.68
C GLU A 395 -24.65 -41.28 32.79
N ALA A 396 -24.53 -42.60 32.88
CA ALA A 396 -23.45 -43.17 33.69
C ALA A 396 -22.14 -43.01 32.95
N GLU A 397 -22.04 -43.22 31.65
CA GLU A 397 -20.79 -42.98 30.92
C GLU A 397 -20.46 -41.48 30.88
N GLU A 398 -21.43 -40.59 30.68
CA GLU A 398 -21.27 -39.13 30.73
C GLU A 398 -21.19 -38.61 32.15
N ALA A 399 -22.00 -39.05 33.11
CA ALA A 399 -21.88 -38.60 34.51
C ALA A 399 -20.83 -39.38 35.28
N GLU A 400 -20.30 -40.50 34.81
CA GLU A 400 -19.04 -41.09 35.28
C GLU A 400 -17.90 -40.42 34.54
N TYR A 401 -18.02 -40.01 33.27
CA TYR A 401 -17.05 -39.11 32.66
C TYR A 401 -17.05 -37.72 33.29
N TYR A 402 -18.19 -37.15 33.66
CA TYR A 402 -18.36 -35.86 34.34
C TYR A 402 -18.17 -36.01 35.83
N ARG A 403 -18.51 -37.13 36.50
CA ARG A 403 -18.09 -37.35 37.90
C ARG A 403 -16.63 -37.69 37.95
N GLN A 404 -16.06 -38.41 36.99
CA GLN A 404 -14.63 -38.65 36.90
C GLN A 404 -13.94 -37.35 36.51
N ALA A 405 -14.45 -36.53 35.60
CA ALA A 405 -13.89 -35.22 35.26
C ALA A 405 -14.14 -34.17 36.34
N GLU A 406 -15.25 -34.20 37.09
CA GLU A 406 -15.55 -33.30 38.22
C GLU A 406 -14.84 -33.79 39.49
N LYS A 407 -14.66 -35.09 39.67
CA LYS A 407 -13.82 -35.69 40.73
C LYS A 407 -12.36 -35.49 40.38
N GLU A 408 -11.93 -35.66 39.14
CA GLU A 408 -10.59 -35.32 38.65
C GLU A 408 -10.41 -33.81 38.69
N ARG A 409 -11.42 -32.97 38.43
CA ARG A 409 -11.34 -31.51 38.57
C ARG A 409 -11.32 -31.08 40.03
N LYS A 410 -12.10 -31.72 40.91
CA LYS A 410 -12.07 -31.49 42.37
C LYS A 410 -10.83 -32.08 43.02
N GLU A 411 -10.32 -33.21 42.54
CA GLU A 411 -9.05 -33.81 42.94
C GLU A 411 -7.90 -33.00 42.35
N GLN A 412 -7.98 -32.50 41.11
CA GLN A 412 -6.98 -31.58 40.55
C GLN A 412 -7.01 -30.25 41.29
N GLU A 413 -8.19 -29.72 41.65
CA GLU A 413 -8.33 -28.49 42.44
C GLU A 413 -7.84 -28.71 43.88
N SER A 414 -8.20 -29.84 44.52
CA SER A 414 -7.70 -30.20 45.85
C SER A 414 -6.20 -30.47 45.83
N ASN A 415 -5.70 -31.24 44.88
CA ASN A 415 -4.27 -31.49 44.67
C ASN A 415 -3.55 -30.20 44.32
N ARG A 416 -4.18 -29.26 43.60
CA ARG A 416 -3.62 -27.94 43.29
C ARG A 416 -3.57 -27.07 44.55
N ILE A 417 -4.62 -27.04 45.36
CA ILE A 417 -4.65 -26.32 46.63
C ILE A 417 -3.62 -26.92 47.60
N GLU A 418 -3.57 -28.24 47.74
CA GLU A 418 -2.57 -28.97 48.55
C GLU A 418 -1.15 -28.75 48.03
N TRP A 419 -0.97 -28.72 46.71
CA TRP A 419 0.31 -28.42 46.08
C TRP A 419 0.74 -26.98 46.35
N ILE A 420 -0.14 -26.00 46.14
CA ILE A 420 0.11 -24.58 46.45
C ILE A 420 0.46 -24.45 47.94
N GLN A 421 -0.30 -25.07 48.83
CA GLN A 421 -0.04 -25.05 50.26
C GLN A 421 1.32 -25.68 50.60
N SER A 422 1.66 -26.81 49.96
CA SER A 422 2.96 -27.49 50.17
C SER A 422 4.15 -26.62 49.72
N LEU A 423 3.98 -25.84 48.65
CA LEU A 423 4.99 -24.90 48.18
C LEU A 423 5.08 -23.67 49.09
N GLN A 424 3.94 -23.17 49.60
CA GLN A 424 3.90 -22.07 50.56
C GLN A 424 4.53 -22.45 51.90
N GLU A 425 4.30 -23.67 52.38
CA GLU A 425 4.90 -24.17 53.62
C GLU A 425 6.39 -24.50 53.47
N ASN A 426 6.83 -24.87 52.26
CA ASN A 426 8.22 -25.20 51.98
C ASN A 426 8.70 -24.77 50.58
N PRO A 427 8.98 -23.47 50.38
CA PRO A 427 9.49 -22.96 49.09
C PRO A 427 10.83 -23.58 48.64
N SER A 428 11.58 -24.18 49.56
CA SER A 428 12.86 -24.86 49.25
C SER A 428 12.72 -26.07 48.32
N LEU A 429 11.50 -26.59 48.16
CA LEU A 429 11.19 -27.64 47.18
C LEU A 429 11.41 -27.18 45.73
N ILE A 430 11.50 -25.87 45.50
CA ILE A 430 11.75 -25.24 44.20
C ILE A 430 13.22 -24.87 44.07
N THR A 431 13.82 -24.20 45.06
CA THR A 431 15.22 -23.73 44.96
C THR A 431 16.26 -24.82 45.17
N ALA A 432 15.95 -25.87 45.94
CA ALA A 432 16.85 -26.99 46.23
C ALA A 432 16.16 -28.34 45.96
N PRO A 433 15.77 -28.62 44.70
CA PRO A 433 15.09 -29.86 44.38
C PRO A 433 16.03 -31.06 44.54
N LYS A 434 15.50 -32.21 44.97
CA LYS A 434 16.27 -33.46 45.16
C LYS A 434 16.55 -34.17 43.81
N VAL A 435 17.03 -33.43 42.83
CA VAL A 435 17.41 -33.91 41.49
C VAL A 435 18.83 -33.44 41.18
N LYS A 436 19.43 -33.95 40.10
CA LYS A 436 20.77 -33.48 39.72
C LYS A 436 20.70 -32.02 39.24
N PRO A 437 21.77 -31.23 39.39
CA PRO A 437 21.84 -29.90 38.78
C PRO A 437 21.50 -29.96 37.28
N GLY A 438 20.60 -29.09 36.83
CA GLY A 438 20.11 -29.04 35.44
C GLY A 438 18.91 -29.97 35.15
N GLU A 439 18.47 -30.80 36.12
CA GLU A 439 17.21 -31.53 36.03
C GLU A 439 16.06 -30.73 36.67
N ILE A 440 14.85 -30.93 36.15
CA ILE A 440 13.64 -30.27 36.66
C ILE A 440 12.74 -31.29 37.36
N THR A 441 11.79 -30.79 38.13
CA THR A 441 10.76 -31.59 38.83
C THR A 441 9.38 -31.20 38.33
N ASN A 442 8.36 -31.99 38.67
CA ASN A 442 6.97 -31.66 38.34
C ASN A 442 6.54 -30.29 38.90
N ASN A 443 7.07 -29.87 40.05
CA ASN A 443 6.79 -28.54 40.60
C ASN A 443 7.20 -27.43 39.62
N HIS A 444 8.38 -27.54 38.99
CA HIS A 444 8.85 -26.56 38.01
C HIS A 444 7.99 -26.54 36.75
N VAL A 445 7.58 -27.72 36.26
CA VAL A 445 6.68 -27.84 35.10
C VAL A 445 5.33 -27.22 35.39
N TRP A 446 4.74 -27.51 36.57
CA TRP A 446 3.44 -26.95 36.95
C TRP A 446 3.50 -25.44 37.16
N LEU A 447 4.55 -24.91 37.80
CA LEU A 447 4.75 -23.45 37.93
C LEU A 447 4.86 -22.76 36.56
N LEU A 448 5.58 -23.37 35.62
CA LEU A 448 5.67 -22.89 34.25
C LEU A 448 4.28 -22.91 33.56
N SER A 449 3.51 -24.00 33.72
CA SER A 449 2.16 -24.09 33.19
C SER A 449 1.21 -23.05 33.77
N GLU A 450 1.33 -22.69 35.06
CA GLU A 450 0.55 -21.61 35.67
C GLU A 450 0.82 -20.25 35.00
N LEU A 451 2.06 -19.98 34.59
CA LEU A 451 2.43 -18.75 33.87
C LEU A 451 1.90 -18.73 32.43
N GLU A 452 1.69 -19.89 31.81
CA GLU A 452 1.25 -20.01 30.41
C GLU A 452 -0.28 -19.87 30.22
N LYS A 453 -1.10 -20.07 31.27
CA LYS A 453 -2.57 -20.17 31.20
C LYS A 453 -3.28 -19.03 30.46
N ASP A 454 -2.82 -17.78 30.60
CA ASP A 454 -3.43 -16.62 29.92
C ASP A 454 -2.54 -16.03 28.82
N SER A 455 -1.56 -16.77 28.33
CA SER A 455 -0.67 -16.33 27.26
C SER A 455 -1.12 -16.85 25.90
N SER A 456 -1.03 -16.03 24.86
CA SER A 456 -1.22 -16.50 23.49
C SER A 456 -0.18 -17.58 23.17
N ALA A 457 -0.58 -18.65 22.48
CA ALA A 457 0.31 -19.74 22.06
C ALA A 457 1.56 -19.29 21.27
N THR A 458 1.56 -18.06 20.78
CA THR A 458 2.62 -17.41 19.98
C THR A 458 3.60 -16.54 20.78
N SER A 459 3.39 -16.30 22.09
CA SER A 459 4.24 -15.43 22.92
C SER A 459 4.72 -16.11 24.20
N ARG A 460 6.03 -16.33 24.31
CA ARG A 460 6.70 -16.93 25.48
C ARG A 460 7.13 -15.94 26.55
N ARG A 461 6.76 -14.66 26.42
CA ARG A 461 7.15 -13.62 27.39
C ARG A 461 6.57 -13.83 28.80
N SER A 462 5.54 -14.66 28.93
CA SER A 462 4.86 -14.95 30.20
C SER A 462 5.74 -15.75 31.17
N ILE A 463 6.64 -16.61 30.69
CA ILE A 463 7.40 -17.54 31.54
C ILE A 463 8.48 -16.85 32.40
N SER A 464 8.91 -15.64 32.04
CA SER A 464 9.84 -14.80 32.80
C SER A 464 9.15 -13.83 33.75
N GLN A 465 7.82 -13.72 33.71
CA GLN A 465 7.01 -12.84 34.56
C GLN A 465 6.66 -13.53 35.88
N TRP A 466 7.69 -13.88 36.67
CA TRP A 466 7.55 -14.59 37.93
C TRP A 466 6.62 -13.88 38.93
N GLU A 467 6.46 -12.55 38.81
CA GLU A 467 5.56 -11.74 39.62
C GLU A 467 4.09 -12.17 39.47
N ARG A 468 3.71 -12.81 38.35
CA ARG A 468 2.36 -13.35 38.12
C ARG A 468 2.03 -14.54 39.01
N LEU A 469 3.01 -15.19 39.64
CA LEU A 469 2.78 -16.24 40.62
C LEU A 469 2.38 -15.68 42.01
N ILE A 470 2.61 -14.38 42.26
CA ILE A 470 2.37 -13.76 43.58
C ILE A 470 0.91 -13.82 44.03
N PRO A 471 -0.10 -13.47 43.20
CA PRO A 471 -1.49 -13.39 43.66
C PRO A 471 -2.04 -14.71 44.22
N GLU A 472 -1.61 -15.84 43.66
CA GLU A 472 -2.14 -17.17 44.00
C GLU A 472 -1.17 -18.01 44.84
N LEU A 473 0.14 -17.98 44.56
CA LEU A 473 1.12 -18.80 45.26
C LEU A 473 1.89 -18.04 46.35
N GLY A 474 1.83 -16.70 46.35
CA GLY A 474 2.52 -15.87 47.33
C GLY A 474 3.96 -15.51 46.95
N LEU A 475 4.49 -14.49 47.63
CA LEU A 475 5.78 -13.87 47.30
C LEU A 475 6.98 -14.81 47.48
N GLU A 476 6.96 -15.67 48.50
CA GLU A 476 8.08 -16.58 48.79
C GLU A 476 8.23 -17.66 47.72
N VAL A 477 7.12 -18.24 47.26
CA VAL A 477 7.09 -19.24 46.17
C VAL A 477 7.49 -18.61 44.84
N ALA A 478 6.99 -17.41 44.55
CA ALA A 478 7.35 -16.67 43.34
C ALA A 478 8.86 -16.34 43.30
N ASN A 479 9.44 -15.90 44.42
CA ASN A 479 10.89 -15.70 44.52
C ASN A 479 11.68 -17.02 44.42
N ALA A 480 11.16 -18.12 44.99
CA ALA A 480 11.80 -19.43 44.88
C ALA A 480 11.85 -19.92 43.41
N TYR A 481 10.77 -19.72 42.64
CA TYR A 481 10.76 -19.97 41.19
C TYR A 481 11.79 -19.11 40.46
N LYS A 482 11.86 -17.81 40.80
CA LYS A 482 12.83 -16.87 40.24
C LYS A 482 14.28 -17.32 40.49
N GLU A 483 14.62 -17.60 41.74
CA GLU A 483 15.95 -18.05 42.15
C GLU A 483 16.32 -19.38 41.49
N PHE A 484 15.36 -20.31 41.40
CA PHE A 484 15.56 -21.56 40.67
C PHE A 484 15.87 -21.31 39.19
N CYS A 485 15.06 -20.50 38.48
CA CYS A 485 15.30 -20.24 37.06
C CYS A 485 16.69 -19.60 36.81
N ILE A 486 17.07 -18.62 37.64
CA ILE A 486 18.41 -17.98 37.59
C ILE A 486 19.52 -19.02 37.84
N GLY A 487 19.37 -19.92 38.82
CA GLY A 487 20.36 -20.96 39.06
C GLY A 487 20.37 -22.08 38.02
N HIS A 488 19.21 -22.38 37.43
CA HIS A 488 19.00 -23.50 36.51
C HIS A 488 19.67 -23.27 35.17
N TRP A 489 19.62 -22.05 34.62
CA TRP A 489 20.20 -21.80 33.29
C TRP A 489 21.71 -22.06 33.22
N CYS A 490 22.46 -21.81 34.32
CA CYS A 490 23.88 -22.13 34.44
C CYS A 490 24.15 -23.65 34.43
N ASN A 491 23.24 -24.44 35.00
CA ASN A 491 23.41 -25.88 35.18
C ASN A 491 22.82 -26.71 34.03
N PHE A 492 21.81 -26.19 33.35
CA PHE A 492 21.25 -26.81 32.15
C PHE A 492 22.05 -26.41 30.91
N ARG A 493 22.53 -27.41 30.16
CA ARG A 493 23.30 -27.22 28.93
C ARG A 493 22.45 -27.56 27.71
N PRO A 494 21.86 -26.57 27.01
CA PRO A 494 21.12 -26.81 25.78
C PRO A 494 21.99 -27.53 24.75
N GLN A 495 21.45 -28.53 24.07
CA GLN A 495 22.11 -29.13 22.89
C GLN A 495 22.06 -28.12 21.74
N LEU A 496 23.10 -28.06 20.90
CA LEU A 496 23.10 -27.23 19.69
C LEU A 496 22.78 -28.10 18.47
N HIS A 497 22.24 -27.51 17.41
CA HIS A 497 21.99 -28.25 16.17
C HIS A 497 23.30 -28.76 15.56
N SER A 498 24.40 -28.02 15.73
CA SER A 498 25.73 -28.48 15.35
C SER A 498 26.29 -29.67 16.13
N GLU A 499 25.60 -30.15 17.17
CA GLU A 499 26.08 -31.24 18.03
C GLU A 499 25.31 -32.56 17.88
N GLY A 500 24.22 -32.58 17.10
CA GLY A 500 23.48 -33.81 16.80
C GLY A 500 22.01 -33.55 16.45
N GLU A 501 21.26 -34.63 16.20
CA GLU A 501 19.82 -34.54 15.97
C GLU A 501 19.09 -34.07 17.23
N ILE A 502 18.18 -33.12 17.04
CA ILE A 502 17.35 -32.51 18.08
C ILE A 502 15.90 -32.94 17.82
N ASN A 503 15.16 -33.22 18.89
CA ASN A 503 13.76 -33.60 18.80
C ASN A 503 12.89 -32.38 18.44
N ASN A 504 11.78 -32.59 17.72
CA ASN A 504 10.85 -31.52 17.32
C ASN A 504 10.05 -30.92 18.50
N SER A 505 10.31 -31.34 19.74
CA SER A 505 9.71 -30.79 20.95
C SER A 505 10.72 -29.98 21.76
N ILE A 506 10.30 -28.80 22.23
CA ILE A 506 11.13 -27.91 23.04
C ILE A 506 11.02 -28.36 24.51
N PRO A 507 12.11 -28.79 25.17
CA PRO A 507 12.04 -29.29 26.54
C PRO A 507 11.67 -28.19 27.55
N TYR A 508 10.84 -28.50 28.55
CA TYR A 508 10.53 -27.55 29.65
C TYR A 508 11.79 -27.06 30.38
N ALA A 509 12.82 -27.89 30.49
CA ALA A 509 14.10 -27.50 31.10
C ALA A 509 14.81 -26.38 30.32
N LEU A 510 14.66 -26.35 29.00
CA LEU A 510 15.18 -25.27 28.15
C LEU A 510 14.37 -23.98 28.36
N LEU A 511 13.04 -24.08 28.44
CA LEU A 511 12.17 -22.92 28.71
C LEU A 511 12.47 -22.26 30.05
N LEU A 512 12.69 -23.04 31.10
CA LEU A 512 13.07 -22.53 32.42
C LEU A 512 14.46 -21.87 32.40
N GLY A 513 15.39 -22.38 31.58
CA GLY A 513 16.70 -21.75 31.38
C GLY A 513 16.59 -20.39 30.66
N LEU A 514 15.78 -20.32 29.59
CA LEU A 514 15.49 -19.06 28.90
C LEU A 514 14.82 -18.04 29.83
N ALA A 515 13.85 -18.49 30.64
CA ALA A 515 13.20 -17.65 31.65
C ALA A 515 14.22 -17.08 32.66
N GLY A 516 15.14 -17.93 33.15
CA GLY A 516 16.20 -17.53 34.06
C GLY A 516 17.13 -16.45 33.50
N LEU A 517 17.54 -16.58 32.24
CA LEU A 517 18.37 -15.60 31.54
C LEU A 517 17.64 -14.25 31.37
N GLU A 518 16.38 -14.27 30.95
CA GLU A 518 15.56 -13.06 30.81
C GLU A 518 15.35 -12.34 32.14
N ILE A 519 15.07 -13.10 33.22
CA ILE A 519 14.94 -12.55 34.58
C ILE A 519 16.26 -11.93 35.02
N GLN A 520 17.37 -12.66 34.90
CA GLN A 520 18.67 -12.17 35.36
C GLN A 520 19.13 -10.94 34.57
N ALA A 521 18.93 -10.92 33.25
CA ALA A 521 19.24 -9.76 32.43
C ALA A 521 18.42 -8.51 32.79
N LYS A 522 17.17 -8.70 33.25
CA LYS A 522 16.28 -7.62 33.69
C LYS A 522 16.63 -7.09 35.09
N GLU A 523 17.02 -7.97 36.02
CA GLU A 523 17.21 -7.63 37.43
C GLU A 523 18.68 -7.34 37.84
N ASP A 524 19.68 -7.95 37.16
CA ASP A 524 21.09 -7.73 37.45
C ASP A 524 21.72 -6.72 36.48
N SER A 525 21.95 -5.48 36.96
CA SER A 525 22.60 -4.43 36.17
C SER A 525 24.04 -4.75 35.76
N ASN A 526 24.69 -5.71 36.42
CA ASN A 526 26.04 -6.17 36.07
C ASN A 526 26.04 -7.35 35.10
N PHE A 527 24.89 -7.92 34.75
CA PHE A 527 24.79 -8.95 33.73
C PHE A 527 25.11 -8.36 32.34
N PRO A 528 25.91 -9.03 31.48
CA PRO A 528 26.58 -10.32 31.67
C PRO A 528 28.03 -10.23 32.21
N LYS A 529 28.53 -9.05 32.60
CA LYS A 529 29.93 -8.83 33.03
C LYS A 529 30.34 -9.62 34.27
N SER A 530 29.37 -9.99 35.11
CA SER A 530 29.55 -10.78 36.33
C SER A 530 29.76 -12.28 36.07
N LEU A 531 29.55 -12.77 34.84
CA LEU A 531 29.57 -14.20 34.52
C LEU A 531 30.99 -14.78 34.45
N SER A 532 31.13 -16.04 34.89
CA SER A 532 32.36 -16.81 34.69
C SER A 532 32.55 -17.20 33.22
N GLY A 533 33.75 -17.64 32.85
CA GLY A 533 34.01 -18.11 31.48
C GLY A 533 33.19 -19.34 31.08
N GLU A 534 32.86 -20.20 32.05
CA GLU A 534 32.02 -21.39 31.85
C GLU A 534 30.55 -21.01 31.72
N ASP A 535 30.04 -20.15 32.60
CA ASP A 535 28.66 -19.63 32.54
C ASP A 535 28.40 -18.88 31.24
N LEU A 536 29.34 -18.05 30.80
CA LEU A 536 29.24 -17.37 29.50
C LEU A 536 29.19 -18.39 28.36
N GLY A 537 29.95 -19.48 28.44
CA GLY A 537 29.91 -20.58 27.46
C GLY A 537 28.55 -21.27 27.41
N THR A 538 27.90 -21.45 28.56
CA THR A 538 26.54 -22.00 28.66
C THR A 538 25.48 -21.03 28.13
N LEU A 539 25.56 -19.74 28.51
CA LEU A 539 24.67 -18.68 28.04
C LEU A 539 24.61 -18.62 26.52
N LEU A 540 25.77 -18.65 25.85
CA LEU A 540 25.85 -18.54 24.38
C LEU A 540 25.11 -19.67 23.65
N ARG A 541 24.83 -20.80 24.32
CA ARG A 541 24.08 -21.92 23.73
C ARG A 541 22.57 -21.70 23.70
N TYR A 542 22.06 -20.68 24.39
CA TYR A 542 20.64 -20.33 24.42
C TYR A 542 20.22 -19.38 23.29
N ILE A 543 21.18 -18.80 22.55
CA ILE A 543 20.91 -17.72 21.58
C ILE A 543 19.85 -18.11 20.55
N THR A 544 19.87 -19.34 20.03
CA THR A 544 19.04 -19.76 18.89
C THR A 544 17.75 -20.49 19.28
N TRP A 545 17.35 -20.41 20.55
CA TRP A 545 16.24 -21.20 21.10
C TRP A 545 14.95 -20.43 21.36
N ASP A 546 14.93 -19.12 21.09
CA ASP A 546 13.69 -18.34 21.14
C ASP A 546 12.84 -18.62 19.89
N ILE A 547 11.52 -18.72 20.05
CA ILE A 547 10.60 -19.07 18.93
C ILE A 547 10.37 -17.88 17.98
N ASN A 548 10.64 -16.66 18.43
CA ASN A 548 10.37 -15.43 17.67
C ASN A 548 11.67 -14.65 17.40
N GLY A 549 12.73 -15.35 17.01
CA GLY A 549 14.04 -14.76 16.69
C GLY A 549 15.06 -14.94 17.80
N PHE A 550 15.51 -13.83 18.40
CA PHE A 550 16.59 -13.85 19.38
C PHE A 550 16.16 -13.34 20.76
N PRO A 551 16.76 -13.86 21.84
CA PRO A 551 16.50 -13.39 23.21
C PRO A 551 16.81 -11.90 23.40
N SER A 552 16.11 -11.25 24.33
CA SER A 552 16.21 -9.80 24.54
C SER A 552 17.58 -9.36 25.03
N TRP A 553 18.29 -10.24 25.73
CA TRP A 553 19.61 -10.01 26.28
C TRP A 553 20.76 -10.12 25.27
N LEU A 554 20.51 -10.61 24.05
CA LEU A 554 21.55 -10.84 23.04
C LEU A 554 22.35 -9.57 22.72
N GLU A 555 21.69 -8.42 22.63
CA GLU A 555 22.34 -7.15 22.31
C GLU A 555 23.32 -6.71 23.42
N VAL A 556 22.95 -6.92 24.68
CA VAL A 556 23.81 -6.62 25.84
C VAL A 556 25.04 -7.53 25.84
N VAL A 557 24.84 -8.82 25.55
CA VAL A 557 25.91 -9.81 25.47
C VAL A 557 26.84 -9.55 24.29
N GLN A 558 26.31 -9.14 23.13
CA GLN A 558 27.14 -8.71 22.01
C GLN A 558 28.03 -7.54 22.40
N ARG A 559 27.47 -6.52 23.06
CA ARG A 559 28.21 -5.31 23.42
C ARG A 559 29.39 -5.60 24.34
N ASP A 560 29.21 -6.48 25.32
CA ASP A 560 30.23 -6.78 26.33
C ASP A 560 31.19 -7.91 25.90
N TYR A 561 30.74 -8.85 25.06
CA TYR A 561 31.53 -10.01 24.58
C TYR A 561 31.36 -10.28 23.07
N PRO A 562 31.72 -9.33 22.18
CA PRO A 562 31.42 -9.41 20.76
C PRO A 562 32.09 -10.61 20.07
N GLU A 563 33.37 -10.87 20.32
CA GLU A 563 34.10 -11.98 19.68
C GLU A 563 33.53 -13.35 20.04
N LYS A 564 33.22 -13.57 21.33
CA LYS A 564 32.66 -14.83 21.81
C LYS A 564 31.25 -15.07 21.26
N THR A 565 30.44 -14.02 21.22
CA THR A 565 29.07 -14.08 20.70
C THR A 565 29.07 -14.36 19.20
N ASN A 566 29.88 -13.63 18.41
CA ASN A 566 30.04 -13.88 16.99
C ASN A 566 30.49 -15.32 16.70
N ASN A 567 31.47 -15.85 17.44
CA ASN A 567 31.93 -17.23 17.25
C ASN A 567 30.85 -18.27 17.55
N ALA A 568 30.02 -18.04 18.57
CA ALA A 568 28.91 -18.94 18.90
C ALA A 568 27.84 -18.95 17.80
N ILE A 569 27.47 -17.77 17.28
CA ILE A 569 26.51 -17.63 16.20
C ILE A 569 27.06 -18.23 14.90
N LEU A 570 28.30 -17.90 14.53
CA LEU A 570 28.96 -18.40 13.31
C LEU A 570 29.05 -19.94 13.29
N ARG A 571 29.20 -20.57 14.46
CA ARG A 571 29.21 -22.04 14.55
C ARG A 571 27.91 -22.66 14.05
N GLU A 572 26.75 -22.14 14.47
CA GLU A 572 25.44 -22.63 14.01
C GLU A 572 25.17 -22.19 12.56
N VAL A 573 25.59 -20.98 12.16
CA VAL A 573 25.49 -20.50 10.77
C VAL A 573 26.25 -21.42 9.83
N PHE A 574 27.52 -21.74 10.10
CA PHE A 574 28.32 -22.62 9.24
C PHE A 574 27.75 -24.04 9.18
N TRP A 575 27.19 -24.54 10.28
CA TRP A 575 26.50 -25.82 10.28
C TRP A 575 25.23 -25.78 9.39
N GLU A 576 24.42 -24.73 9.48
CA GLU A 576 23.24 -24.57 8.62
C GLU A 576 23.64 -24.44 7.15
N LEU A 577 24.69 -23.67 6.83
CA LEU A 577 25.22 -23.55 5.47
C LEU A 577 25.70 -24.89 4.92
N GLU A 578 26.36 -25.70 5.74
CA GLU A 578 26.77 -27.05 5.35
C GLU A 578 25.56 -27.94 5.02
N ASN A 579 24.49 -27.89 5.83
CA ASN A 579 23.29 -28.68 5.56
C ASN A 579 22.49 -28.15 4.36
N ASN A 580 22.46 -26.84 4.15
CA ASN A 580 21.88 -26.22 2.95
C ASN A 580 22.59 -26.64 1.65
N SER A 581 23.80 -27.22 1.73
CA SER A 581 24.49 -27.80 0.57
C SER A 581 24.03 -29.23 0.23
N LYS A 582 23.40 -29.95 1.18
CA LYS A 582 23.05 -31.37 1.06
C LYS A 582 21.68 -31.61 0.42
N ALA A 583 20.74 -30.68 0.57
CA ALA A 583 19.38 -30.80 0.06
C ALA A 583 18.89 -29.49 -0.57
N LYS A 584 17.85 -29.57 -1.41
CA LYS A 584 17.21 -28.40 -2.04
C LYS A 584 16.26 -27.65 -1.10
N GLU A 585 15.70 -28.34 -0.11
CA GLU A 585 14.79 -27.76 0.88
C GLU A 585 15.21 -28.21 2.28
N VAL A 586 15.46 -27.24 3.16
CA VAL A 586 15.83 -27.43 4.56
C VAL A 586 15.17 -26.29 5.35
N SER A 587 14.57 -26.58 6.50
CA SER A 587 14.06 -25.52 7.38
C SER A 587 15.21 -24.65 7.88
N SER A 588 15.12 -23.34 7.71
CA SER A 588 16.14 -22.44 8.25
C SER A 588 16.07 -22.42 9.78
N HIS A 589 17.23 -22.53 10.44
CA HIS A 589 17.34 -22.53 11.90
C HIS A 589 17.76 -21.17 12.45
N ILE A 590 18.77 -20.54 11.85
CA ILE A 590 19.36 -19.29 12.32
C ILE A 590 19.44 -18.22 11.22
N LEU A 591 19.59 -18.59 9.94
CA LEU A 591 19.74 -17.63 8.84
C LEU A 591 18.52 -16.72 8.66
N HIS A 592 17.32 -17.30 8.67
CA HIS A 592 16.06 -16.55 8.65
C HIS A 592 16.02 -15.50 9.78
N ASP A 593 16.34 -15.90 11.00
CA ASP A 593 16.25 -15.04 12.17
C ASP A 593 17.30 -13.94 12.18
N LEU A 594 18.52 -14.22 11.72
CA LEU A 594 19.55 -13.19 11.51
C LEU A 594 19.09 -12.12 10.50
N VAL A 595 18.33 -12.51 9.48
CA VAL A 595 17.82 -11.58 8.48
C VAL A 595 16.71 -10.69 9.04
N TYR A 596 15.75 -11.23 9.78
CA TYR A 596 14.55 -10.49 10.16
C TYR A 596 14.55 -9.97 11.60
N HIS A 597 15.22 -10.63 12.53
CA HIS A 597 15.15 -10.35 13.96
C HIS A 597 16.42 -9.70 14.53
N ALA A 598 17.58 -9.88 13.91
CA ALA A 598 18.83 -9.22 14.34
C ALA A 598 19.62 -8.55 13.19
N PRO A 599 19.03 -7.56 12.48
CA PRO A 599 19.69 -6.91 11.34
C PRO A 599 21.02 -6.23 11.69
N TRP A 600 21.18 -5.77 12.93
CA TRP A 600 22.40 -5.13 13.42
C TRP A 600 23.61 -6.08 13.54
N LEU A 601 23.40 -7.41 13.61
CA LEU A 601 24.50 -8.38 13.63
C LEU A 601 25.17 -8.60 12.27
N LYS A 602 24.49 -8.27 11.17
CA LYS A 602 24.94 -8.63 9.82
C LYS A 602 26.32 -8.08 9.50
N GLN A 603 26.60 -6.84 9.89
CA GLN A 603 27.90 -6.20 9.68
C GLN A 603 29.05 -6.90 10.40
N HIS A 604 28.77 -7.61 11.50
CA HIS A 604 29.77 -8.35 12.27
C HIS A 604 30.02 -9.76 11.74
N LEU A 605 29.03 -10.36 11.06
CA LEU A 605 29.06 -11.76 10.63
C LEU A 605 29.38 -11.90 9.14
N ALA A 606 29.00 -10.93 8.30
CA ALA A 606 29.03 -11.03 6.86
C ALA A 606 30.42 -11.33 6.29
N GLY A 607 31.49 -10.76 6.86
CA GLY A 607 32.87 -11.03 6.42
C GLY A 607 33.25 -12.50 6.55
N ALA A 608 32.99 -13.10 7.72
CA ALA A 608 33.30 -14.51 7.97
C ALA A 608 32.42 -15.46 7.13
N VAL A 609 31.14 -15.12 6.95
CA VAL A 609 30.23 -15.88 6.08
C VAL A 609 30.67 -15.80 4.62
N PHE A 610 31.09 -14.63 4.14
CA PHE A 610 31.63 -14.46 2.79
C PHE A 610 32.90 -15.31 2.58
N GLU A 611 33.86 -15.24 3.50
CA GLU A 611 35.09 -16.04 3.43
C GLU A 611 34.79 -17.55 3.41
N TYR A 612 33.85 -18.00 4.23
CA TYR A 612 33.39 -19.40 4.22
C TYR A 612 32.81 -19.78 2.85
N LEU A 613 31.91 -18.97 2.28
CA LEU A 613 31.27 -19.28 1.00
C LEU A 613 32.27 -19.27 -0.16
N ILE A 614 33.28 -18.40 -0.14
CA ILE A 614 34.34 -18.37 -1.15
C ILE A 614 35.30 -19.56 -1.01
N SER A 615 35.67 -19.96 0.21
CA SER A 615 36.60 -21.06 0.45
C SER A 615 35.98 -22.46 0.40
N SER A 616 34.67 -22.59 0.66
CA SER A 616 33.97 -23.88 0.64
C SER A 616 33.91 -24.48 -0.77
N ALA A 617 34.15 -25.79 -0.89
CA ALA A 617 33.91 -26.52 -2.12
C ALA A 617 32.42 -26.86 -2.32
N ASN A 618 31.63 -26.87 -1.25
CA ASN A 618 30.22 -27.20 -1.28
C ASN A 618 29.39 -25.92 -1.49
N LEU A 619 28.60 -25.91 -2.57
CA LEU A 619 27.67 -24.82 -2.89
C LEU A 619 26.39 -24.95 -2.07
N ILE A 620 25.90 -23.85 -1.52
CA ILE A 620 24.58 -23.82 -0.90
C ILE A 620 23.50 -23.95 -1.98
N ARG A 621 22.47 -24.76 -1.69
CA ARG A 621 21.33 -25.01 -2.59
C ARG A 621 20.01 -24.52 -2.01
N ALA A 622 19.81 -24.69 -0.70
CA ALA A 622 18.65 -24.18 0.03
C ALA A 622 18.94 -22.84 0.74
N ASN A 623 17.91 -22.05 1.02
CA ASN A 623 17.97 -20.84 1.87
C ASN A 623 19.06 -19.81 1.44
N LYS A 624 19.43 -19.79 0.16
CA LYS A 624 20.48 -18.92 -0.40
C LYS A 624 20.10 -17.44 -0.34
N GLU A 625 18.81 -17.13 -0.37
CA GLU A 625 18.22 -15.81 -0.22
C GLU A 625 18.58 -15.16 1.13
N TYR A 626 18.51 -15.91 2.24
CA TYR A 626 18.85 -15.38 3.56
C TYR A 626 20.36 -15.10 3.66
N CYS A 627 21.17 -15.99 3.07
CA CYS A 627 22.62 -15.83 3.03
C CYS A 627 23.02 -14.55 2.29
N LEU A 628 22.50 -14.36 1.07
CA LEU A 628 22.86 -13.18 0.28
C LEU A 628 22.34 -11.88 0.89
N ARG A 629 21.14 -11.90 1.47
CA ARG A 629 20.62 -10.74 2.19
C ARG A 629 21.49 -10.40 3.41
N LEU A 630 22.00 -11.38 4.14
CA LEU A 630 22.96 -11.18 5.23
C LEU A 630 24.26 -10.53 4.72
N LEU A 631 24.81 -10.98 3.59
CA LEU A 631 26.03 -10.41 3.01
C LEU A 631 25.84 -8.97 2.54
N ILE A 632 24.77 -8.71 1.78
CA ILE A 632 24.48 -7.38 1.19
C ILE A 632 24.19 -6.38 2.29
N GLU A 633 23.24 -6.68 3.18
CA GLU A 633 22.89 -5.78 4.29
C GLU A 633 24.00 -5.70 5.35
N GLY A 634 24.92 -6.67 5.38
CA GLY A 634 26.14 -6.67 6.19
C GLY A 634 27.30 -5.86 5.60
N GLY A 635 27.16 -5.28 4.40
CA GLY A 635 28.13 -4.36 3.82
C GLY A 635 29.26 -5.00 3.02
N ILE A 636 29.07 -6.24 2.52
CA ILE A 636 30.02 -6.83 1.56
C ILE A 636 29.99 -6.04 0.24
N GLY A 637 31.17 -5.66 -0.24
CA GLY A 637 31.30 -4.79 -1.42
C GLY A 637 30.88 -5.47 -2.73
N ALA A 638 30.51 -4.65 -3.71
CA ALA A 638 30.06 -5.10 -5.03
C ALA A 638 31.09 -6.02 -5.72
N GLN A 639 32.38 -5.70 -5.67
CA GLN A 639 33.41 -6.55 -6.28
C GLN A 639 33.48 -7.94 -5.64
N GLN A 640 33.28 -8.04 -4.32
CA GLN A 640 33.28 -9.32 -3.60
C GLN A 640 32.04 -10.15 -3.96
N LEU A 641 30.88 -9.52 -4.06
CA LEU A 641 29.63 -10.17 -4.48
C LEU A 641 29.70 -10.67 -5.93
N SER A 642 30.33 -9.91 -6.83
CA SER A 642 30.60 -10.35 -8.21
C SER A 642 31.47 -11.62 -8.25
N LEU A 643 32.52 -11.69 -7.43
CA LEU A 643 33.35 -12.91 -7.32
C LEU A 643 32.55 -14.12 -6.84
N LEU A 644 31.65 -13.91 -5.87
CA LEU A 644 30.75 -14.96 -5.39
C LEU A 644 29.80 -15.41 -6.49
N ALA A 645 29.17 -14.47 -7.21
CA ALA A 645 28.28 -14.77 -8.32
C ALA A 645 28.99 -15.60 -9.41
N GLN A 646 30.18 -15.17 -9.84
CA GLN A 646 30.97 -15.87 -10.87
C GLN A 646 31.34 -17.30 -10.45
N LYS A 647 31.70 -17.51 -9.17
CA LYS A 647 31.99 -18.84 -8.63
C LYS A 647 30.75 -19.75 -8.77
N TYR A 648 29.58 -19.28 -8.35
CA TYR A 648 28.36 -20.07 -8.38
C TYR A 648 27.84 -20.29 -9.81
N ILE A 649 27.90 -19.29 -10.69
CA ILE A 649 27.55 -19.45 -12.12
C ILE A 649 28.42 -20.54 -12.77
N SER A 650 29.73 -20.51 -12.51
CA SER A 650 30.66 -21.49 -13.06
C SER A 650 30.40 -22.91 -12.55
N ALA A 651 29.99 -23.02 -11.29
CA ALA A 651 29.81 -24.31 -10.62
C ALA A 651 28.39 -24.90 -10.80
N SER A 652 27.40 -24.08 -11.18
CA SER A 652 26.02 -24.49 -11.50
C SER A 652 25.80 -24.78 -12.99
N GLN A 653 26.85 -25.06 -13.78
CA GLN A 653 26.72 -25.40 -15.20
C GLN A 653 25.72 -26.54 -15.42
N GLY A 654 24.70 -26.27 -16.25
CA GLY A 654 23.63 -27.21 -16.57
C GLY A 654 22.37 -27.08 -15.69
N ASP A 655 22.39 -26.23 -14.65
CA ASP A 655 21.19 -25.86 -13.89
C ASP A 655 20.78 -24.42 -14.27
N VAL A 656 19.88 -24.31 -15.25
CA VAL A 656 19.42 -23.02 -15.81
C VAL A 656 18.83 -22.12 -14.73
N HIS A 657 18.07 -22.69 -13.79
CA HIS A 657 17.43 -21.94 -12.73
C HIS A 657 18.46 -21.32 -11.78
N ASP A 658 19.42 -22.10 -11.31
CA ASP A 658 20.46 -21.59 -10.42
C ASP A 658 21.36 -20.57 -11.12
N MET A 659 21.73 -20.82 -12.37
CA MET A 659 22.54 -19.87 -13.15
C MET A 659 21.82 -18.52 -13.32
N ALA A 660 20.54 -18.51 -13.71
CA ALA A 660 19.74 -17.29 -13.85
C ALA A 660 19.71 -16.47 -12.55
N TRP A 661 19.52 -17.15 -11.41
CA TRP A 661 19.48 -16.53 -10.09
C TRP A 661 20.83 -15.88 -9.72
N TRP A 662 21.95 -16.53 -10.02
CA TRP A 662 23.28 -15.95 -9.76
C TRP A 662 23.69 -14.86 -10.76
N TYR A 663 23.20 -14.91 -12.00
CA TYR A 663 23.37 -13.80 -12.94
C TYR A 663 22.70 -12.52 -12.44
N ALA A 664 21.60 -12.61 -11.69
CA ALA A 664 20.98 -11.44 -11.07
C ALA A 664 21.92 -10.75 -10.08
N LEU A 665 22.64 -11.51 -9.24
CA LEU A 665 23.67 -10.93 -8.37
C LEU A 665 24.84 -10.33 -9.16
N LEU A 666 25.27 -10.98 -10.25
CA LEU A 666 26.36 -10.46 -11.09
C LEU A 666 25.97 -9.14 -11.76
N VAL A 667 24.76 -9.04 -12.31
CA VAL A 667 24.25 -7.79 -12.90
C VAL A 667 24.06 -6.70 -11.84
N ASP A 668 23.57 -7.04 -10.65
CA ASP A 668 23.38 -6.06 -9.56
C ASP A 668 24.71 -5.49 -9.05
N SER A 669 25.78 -6.29 -9.09
CA SER A 669 27.10 -5.94 -8.53
C SER A 669 28.14 -5.46 -9.56
N GLU A 670 28.13 -5.97 -10.79
CA GLU A 670 29.08 -5.61 -11.86
C GLU A 670 28.38 -5.61 -13.24
N PRO A 671 27.43 -4.67 -13.48
CA PRO A 671 26.55 -4.67 -14.66
C PRO A 671 27.29 -4.59 -16.00
N ASP A 672 28.40 -3.85 -16.08
CA ASP A 672 29.21 -3.73 -17.31
C ASP A 672 29.73 -5.08 -17.80
N LYS A 673 29.95 -6.03 -16.89
CA LYS A 673 30.33 -7.41 -17.19
C LYS A 673 29.13 -8.35 -17.25
N GLY A 674 28.24 -8.24 -16.26
CA GLY A 674 27.10 -9.14 -16.09
C GLY A 674 26.08 -9.08 -17.23
N ILE A 675 25.77 -7.88 -17.75
CA ILE A 675 24.77 -7.72 -18.81
C ILE A 675 25.22 -8.36 -20.14
N PRO A 676 26.46 -8.11 -20.63
CA PRO A 676 26.98 -8.83 -21.80
C PRO A 676 27.00 -10.35 -21.63
N GLU A 677 27.51 -10.86 -20.51
CA GLU A 677 27.59 -12.31 -20.26
C GLU A 677 26.21 -12.97 -20.19
N LEU A 678 25.25 -12.34 -19.49
CA LEU A 678 23.85 -12.79 -19.45
C LEU A 678 23.25 -12.84 -20.86
N LYS A 679 23.46 -11.80 -21.66
CA LYS A 679 22.94 -11.73 -23.04
C LYS A 679 23.49 -12.86 -23.92
N GLU A 680 24.78 -13.14 -23.82
CA GLU A 680 25.42 -14.23 -24.55
C GLU A 680 24.90 -15.59 -24.08
N TRP A 681 24.79 -15.80 -22.77
CA TRP A 681 24.29 -17.04 -22.20
C TRP A 681 22.84 -17.33 -22.59
N LEU A 682 21.93 -16.36 -22.45
CA LEU A 682 20.53 -16.50 -22.88
C LEU A 682 20.39 -16.80 -24.38
N ALA A 683 21.32 -16.31 -25.21
CA ALA A 683 21.31 -16.58 -26.64
C ALA A 683 21.79 -17.99 -27.02
N MET A 684 22.44 -18.72 -26.10
CA MET A 684 22.87 -20.10 -26.29
C MET A 684 21.80 -21.13 -25.91
N LEU A 685 20.83 -20.73 -25.10
CA LEU A 685 19.70 -21.57 -24.69
C LEU A 685 18.64 -21.62 -25.80
N ASP A 686 17.77 -22.64 -25.76
CA ASP A 686 16.56 -22.59 -26.57
C ASP A 686 15.56 -21.54 -26.04
N LEU A 687 14.54 -21.22 -26.82
CA LEU A 687 13.63 -20.12 -26.51
C LEU A 687 12.84 -20.34 -25.21
N GLU A 688 12.44 -21.57 -24.91
CA GLU A 688 11.65 -21.90 -23.72
C GLU A 688 12.53 -21.82 -22.46
N GLU A 689 13.72 -22.41 -22.52
CA GLU A 689 14.72 -22.32 -21.45
C GLU A 689 15.19 -20.88 -21.22
N ALA A 690 15.45 -20.11 -22.28
CA ALA A 690 15.84 -18.71 -22.20
C ALA A 690 14.74 -17.83 -21.58
N THR A 691 13.47 -18.11 -21.90
CA THR A 691 12.32 -17.40 -21.32
C THR A 691 12.22 -17.66 -19.83
N ASN A 692 12.24 -18.93 -19.42
CA ASN A 692 12.22 -19.30 -18.01
C ASN A 692 13.43 -18.70 -17.24
N ALA A 693 14.63 -18.77 -17.83
CA ALA A 693 15.82 -18.16 -17.26
C ALA A 693 15.69 -16.64 -17.09
N ALA A 694 15.14 -15.93 -18.08
CA ALA A 694 14.92 -14.48 -18.00
C ALA A 694 13.90 -14.12 -16.92
N GLU A 695 12.85 -14.93 -16.75
CA GLU A 695 11.83 -14.72 -15.69
C GLU A 695 12.44 -14.89 -14.30
N ILE A 696 13.18 -15.97 -14.05
CA ILE A 696 13.88 -16.24 -12.79
C ILE A 696 14.91 -15.13 -12.49
N PHE A 697 15.69 -14.74 -13.50
CA PHE A 697 16.67 -13.66 -13.38
C PHE A 697 16.02 -12.34 -12.93
N LEU A 698 14.92 -11.94 -13.58
CA LEU A 698 14.26 -10.67 -13.25
C LEU A 698 13.57 -10.70 -11.89
N GLU A 699 12.89 -11.80 -11.58
CA GLU A 699 12.29 -12.01 -10.26
C GLU A 699 13.36 -11.93 -9.16
N ALA A 700 14.54 -12.51 -9.39
CA ALA A 700 15.65 -12.42 -8.45
C ALA A 700 16.25 -11.00 -8.36
N LEU A 701 16.41 -10.30 -9.49
CA LEU A 701 16.99 -8.95 -9.54
C LEU A 701 16.11 -7.86 -8.90
N LEU A 702 14.79 -7.94 -9.07
CA LEU A 702 13.85 -6.87 -8.72
C LEU A 702 12.80 -7.26 -7.68
N GLY A 703 12.54 -8.55 -7.48
CA GLY A 703 11.46 -9.07 -6.63
C GLY A 703 10.07 -9.05 -7.30
N GLY A 704 9.04 -9.43 -6.56
CA GLY A 704 7.62 -9.33 -6.95
C GLY A 704 6.76 -8.59 -5.92
N ARG A 705 5.47 -8.32 -6.23
CA ARG A 705 4.53 -7.58 -5.36
C ARG A 705 4.44 -8.07 -3.91
N SER A 706 4.59 -9.37 -3.68
CA SER A 706 4.48 -10.00 -2.35
C SER A 706 5.77 -9.92 -1.52
N SER A 707 6.92 -9.69 -2.16
CA SER A 707 8.20 -9.49 -1.50
C SER A 707 8.50 -8.00 -1.46
N HIS A 708 8.22 -7.34 -0.34
CA HIS A 708 8.43 -5.89 -0.17
C HIS A 708 9.88 -5.39 -0.34
N ARG A 709 10.83 -6.22 -0.78
CA ARG A 709 12.21 -5.85 -1.15
C ARG A 709 12.70 -6.76 -2.28
N SER A 710 13.45 -6.21 -3.23
CA SER A 710 14.32 -7.02 -4.08
C SER A 710 15.25 -7.88 -3.21
N LEU A 711 15.55 -9.10 -3.66
CA LEU A 711 16.56 -9.96 -3.04
C LEU A 711 17.96 -9.32 -3.10
N TYR A 712 18.23 -8.50 -4.12
CA TYR A 712 19.49 -7.81 -4.35
C TYR A 712 19.30 -6.29 -4.39
N ASN A 713 20.16 -5.54 -3.69
CA ASN A 713 20.04 -4.09 -3.64
C ASN A 713 21.39 -3.39 -3.51
N VAL A 714 22.43 -3.93 -4.16
CA VAL A 714 23.67 -3.18 -4.39
C VAL A 714 23.37 -2.04 -5.37
N GLY A 715 22.52 -2.30 -6.37
CA GLY A 715 21.91 -1.28 -7.22
C GLY A 715 22.84 -0.68 -8.27
N GLN A 716 23.97 -1.33 -8.62
CA GLN A 716 24.91 -0.78 -9.60
C GLN A 716 24.32 -0.71 -11.01
N PHE A 717 23.35 -1.56 -11.33
CA PHE A 717 22.67 -1.56 -12.63
C PHE A 717 21.71 -0.38 -12.84
N LYS A 718 21.44 0.44 -11.80
CA LYS A 718 20.53 1.60 -11.86
C LYS A 718 21.17 2.82 -12.53
N VAL A 719 21.77 2.59 -13.70
CA VAL A 719 22.35 3.59 -14.59
C VAL A 719 21.60 3.54 -15.92
N VAL A 720 21.40 4.69 -16.55
CA VAL A 720 20.55 4.83 -17.74
C VAL A 720 20.89 3.82 -18.85
N SER A 721 22.19 3.67 -19.17
CA SER A 721 22.67 2.75 -20.20
C SER A 721 22.36 1.28 -19.86
N HIS A 722 22.54 0.86 -18.61
CA HIS A 722 22.27 -0.49 -18.13
C HIS A 722 20.77 -0.79 -18.08
N LEU A 723 19.96 0.15 -17.57
CA LEU A 723 18.50 0.04 -17.53
C LEU A 723 17.92 -0.10 -18.93
N LYS A 724 18.38 0.73 -19.90
CA LYS A 724 17.98 0.59 -21.30
C LYS A 724 18.35 -0.79 -21.85
N ALA A 725 19.59 -1.25 -21.61
CA ALA A 725 20.07 -2.53 -22.12
C ALA A 725 19.28 -3.72 -21.55
N LEU A 726 19.02 -3.72 -20.24
CA LEU A 726 18.20 -4.74 -19.57
C LEU A 726 16.76 -4.71 -20.07
N TYR A 727 16.16 -3.53 -20.20
CA TYR A 727 14.79 -3.38 -20.68
C TYR A 727 14.61 -4.01 -22.07
N VAL A 728 15.50 -3.66 -23.02
CA VAL A 728 15.49 -4.25 -24.37
C VAL A 728 15.73 -5.76 -24.33
N LEU A 729 16.69 -6.22 -23.50
CA LEU A 729 17.03 -7.64 -23.41
C LEU A 729 15.86 -8.47 -22.85
N MET A 730 15.17 -7.99 -21.82
CA MET A 730 14.09 -8.70 -21.16
C MET A 730 12.83 -8.74 -22.01
N HIS A 731 12.49 -7.67 -22.74
CA HIS A 731 11.38 -7.66 -23.71
C HIS A 731 11.57 -8.66 -24.86
N LYS A 732 12.80 -9.12 -25.14
CA LYS A 732 13.04 -10.17 -26.14
C LYS A 732 12.51 -11.54 -25.71
N TYR A 733 12.57 -11.84 -24.41
CA TYR A 733 12.22 -13.17 -23.86
C TYR A 733 10.87 -13.14 -23.12
N ILE A 734 10.49 -12.02 -22.51
CA ILE A 734 9.24 -11.84 -21.77
C ILE A 734 8.30 -10.97 -22.60
N SER A 735 7.61 -11.61 -23.56
CA SER A 735 6.74 -10.93 -24.52
C SER A 735 5.48 -10.35 -23.87
N VAL A 736 5.16 -9.08 -24.14
CA VAL A 736 3.94 -8.42 -23.63
C VAL A 736 2.66 -9.11 -24.11
N SER A 737 2.67 -9.65 -25.33
CA SER A 737 1.52 -10.36 -25.89
C SER A 737 1.15 -11.65 -25.13
N GLU A 738 2.04 -12.15 -24.28
CA GLU A 738 1.86 -13.34 -23.44
C GLU A 738 1.64 -12.98 -21.96
N ASP A 739 1.49 -11.69 -21.63
CA ASP A 739 1.28 -11.24 -20.26
C ASP A 739 -0.05 -11.73 -19.69
N ILE A 740 -0.03 -12.14 -18.43
CA ILE A 740 -1.19 -12.68 -17.75
C ILE A 740 -2.01 -11.53 -17.17
N ASN A 741 -3.25 -11.36 -17.67
CA ASN A 741 -4.18 -10.37 -17.14
C ASN A 741 -5.00 -10.95 -15.97
N ARG A 742 -4.61 -10.60 -14.74
CA ARG A 742 -5.31 -10.97 -13.49
C ARG A 742 -6.35 -9.91 -13.05
N ALA A 743 -6.58 -8.86 -13.84
CA ALA A 743 -7.48 -7.78 -13.46
C ALA A 743 -8.93 -8.30 -13.36
N GLY A 744 -9.55 -8.10 -12.20
CA GLY A 744 -10.95 -8.48 -11.98
C GLY A 744 -11.20 -9.98 -11.74
N THR A 745 -10.16 -10.80 -11.61
CA THR A 745 -10.29 -12.26 -11.37
C THR A 745 -10.33 -12.67 -9.89
N GLY A 746 -10.13 -11.74 -8.95
CA GLY A 746 -10.13 -12.01 -7.50
C GLY A 746 -8.73 -12.29 -6.94
N THR A 747 -8.66 -12.88 -5.74
CA THR A 747 -7.39 -13.24 -5.08
C THR A 747 -6.70 -14.37 -5.83
N TYR A 748 -5.41 -14.20 -6.14
CA TYR A 748 -4.56 -15.20 -6.78
C TYR A 748 -3.20 -15.23 -6.07
N SER A 749 -2.48 -16.35 -6.21
CA SER A 749 -1.07 -16.42 -5.85
C SER A 749 -0.23 -16.11 -7.09
N PRO A 750 0.60 -15.07 -7.08
CA PRO A 750 1.48 -14.75 -8.21
C PRO A 750 2.39 -15.91 -8.58
N THR A 751 2.56 -16.15 -9.88
CA THR A 751 3.57 -17.06 -10.43
C THR A 751 4.85 -16.31 -10.77
N THR A 752 5.96 -17.02 -11.05
CA THR A 752 7.19 -16.42 -11.57
C THR A 752 6.94 -15.56 -12.80
N ARG A 753 6.03 -15.97 -13.71
CA ARG A 753 5.62 -15.15 -14.86
C ARG A 753 4.94 -13.85 -14.44
N ASP A 754 4.03 -13.89 -13.46
CA ASP A 754 3.34 -12.70 -12.94
C ASP A 754 4.36 -11.71 -12.31
N ASN A 755 5.38 -12.22 -11.61
CA ASN A 755 6.45 -11.38 -11.04
C ASN A 755 7.39 -10.81 -12.13
N ALA A 756 7.76 -11.63 -13.13
CA ALA A 756 8.68 -11.24 -14.18
C ALA A 756 8.11 -10.17 -15.13
N GLN A 757 6.81 -10.25 -15.49
CA GLN A 757 6.17 -9.20 -16.28
C GLN A 757 6.12 -7.86 -15.53
N GLU A 758 5.90 -7.88 -14.21
CA GLU A 758 5.93 -6.67 -13.37
C GLU A 758 7.36 -6.11 -13.25
N ALA A 759 8.35 -6.99 -13.01
CA ALA A 759 9.76 -6.62 -12.95
C ALA A 759 10.27 -6.01 -14.26
N ARG A 760 9.80 -6.51 -15.43
CA ARG A 760 10.09 -5.93 -16.74
C ARG A 760 9.64 -4.46 -16.83
N GLU A 761 8.43 -4.15 -16.36
CA GLU A 761 7.92 -2.77 -16.33
C GLU A 761 8.65 -1.89 -15.29
N MET A 762 9.10 -2.48 -14.17
CA MET A 762 9.90 -1.75 -13.17
C MET A 762 11.22 -1.22 -13.74
N LEU A 763 11.86 -1.92 -14.68
CA LEU A 763 13.07 -1.40 -15.35
C LEU A 763 12.80 -0.07 -16.07
N PHE A 764 11.66 0.04 -16.75
CA PHE A 764 11.27 1.28 -17.40
C PHE A 764 10.96 2.37 -16.37
N ASN A 765 10.28 2.04 -15.28
CA ASN A 765 9.98 3.00 -14.23
C ASN A 765 11.27 3.57 -13.59
N TYR A 766 12.27 2.74 -13.32
CA TYR A 766 13.58 3.24 -12.85
C TYR A 766 14.25 4.16 -13.87
N LEU A 767 14.11 3.90 -15.16
CA LEU A 767 14.62 4.80 -16.20
C LEU A 767 13.88 6.16 -16.18
N VAL A 768 12.57 6.15 -15.95
CA VAL A 768 11.75 7.37 -15.84
C VAL A 768 12.06 8.15 -14.56
N GLU A 769 12.33 7.48 -13.45
CA GLU A 769 12.63 8.07 -12.13
C GLU A 769 14.03 8.72 -12.05
N LEU A 770 14.87 8.56 -13.07
CA LEU A 770 16.17 9.23 -13.20
C LEU A 770 16.05 10.40 -14.19
N PRO A 771 15.47 11.57 -13.83
CA PRO A 771 15.29 12.67 -14.77
C PRO A 771 16.65 13.22 -15.21
N SER A 772 16.99 12.99 -16.48
CA SER A 772 18.21 13.52 -17.10
C SER A 772 18.05 13.59 -18.61
N LYS A 773 18.89 14.39 -19.28
CA LYS A 773 18.98 14.40 -20.74
C LYS A 773 19.34 13.03 -21.31
N GLU A 774 20.18 12.27 -20.61
CA GLU A 774 20.55 10.90 -20.98
C GLU A 774 19.33 9.98 -20.94
N SER A 775 18.53 10.03 -19.88
CA SER A 775 17.30 9.26 -19.73
C SER A 775 16.27 9.64 -20.79
N TYR A 776 16.09 10.93 -21.10
CA TYR A 776 15.21 11.38 -22.17
C TYR A 776 15.64 10.84 -23.54
N CYS A 777 16.93 10.88 -23.84
CA CYS A 777 17.49 10.29 -25.07
C CYS A 777 17.29 8.77 -25.10
N ALA A 778 17.50 8.09 -23.97
CA ALA A 778 17.28 6.65 -23.86
C ALA A 778 15.80 6.28 -24.08
N LEU A 779 14.86 7.01 -23.48
CA LEU A 779 13.42 6.85 -23.69
C LEU A 779 13.03 7.12 -25.14
N THR A 780 13.56 8.17 -25.76
CA THR A 780 13.29 8.50 -27.17
C THR A 780 13.80 7.39 -28.10
N ALA A 781 14.97 6.82 -27.81
CA ALA A 781 15.48 5.68 -28.55
C ALA A 781 14.61 4.43 -28.33
N LEU A 782 14.15 4.18 -27.10
CA LEU A 782 13.22 3.07 -26.81
C LEU A 782 11.89 3.21 -27.55
N ILE A 783 11.34 4.41 -27.71
CA ILE A 783 10.10 4.63 -28.49
C ILE A 783 10.23 4.09 -29.92
N GLU A 784 11.40 4.25 -30.53
CA GLU A 784 11.68 3.77 -31.89
C GLU A 784 12.09 2.29 -31.91
N GLU A 785 12.85 1.83 -30.90
CA GLU A 785 13.39 0.47 -30.80
C GLU A 785 12.41 -0.57 -30.23
N HIS A 786 11.35 -0.14 -29.53
CA HIS A 786 10.46 -1.06 -28.80
C HIS A 786 9.74 -2.03 -29.75
N PRO A 787 9.76 -3.35 -29.47
CA PRO A 787 9.19 -4.36 -30.36
C PRO A 787 7.66 -4.29 -30.47
N ASP A 788 6.97 -3.76 -29.46
CA ASP A 788 5.52 -3.60 -29.44
C ASP A 788 5.11 -2.12 -29.60
N GLU A 789 4.44 -1.80 -30.71
CA GLU A 789 4.03 -0.43 -31.03
C GLU A 789 2.99 0.14 -30.04
N SER A 790 2.24 -0.72 -29.35
CA SER A 790 1.18 -0.31 -28.41
C SER A 790 1.71 0.44 -27.19
N HIS A 791 3.00 0.27 -26.85
CA HIS A 791 3.64 0.94 -25.71
C HIS A 791 4.17 2.34 -26.07
N ARG A 792 4.36 2.63 -27.36
CA ARG A 792 4.93 3.90 -27.83
C ARG A 792 4.16 5.14 -27.34
N PRO A 793 2.80 5.17 -27.31
CA PRO A 793 2.07 6.32 -26.77
C PRO A 793 2.40 6.60 -25.30
N TRP A 794 2.44 5.56 -24.46
CA TRP A 794 2.80 5.69 -23.06
C TRP A 794 4.25 6.13 -22.87
N MET A 795 5.19 5.57 -23.65
CA MET A 795 6.59 6.00 -23.61
C MET A 795 6.78 7.46 -24.04
N ARG A 796 6.05 7.92 -25.07
CA ARG A 796 6.04 9.33 -25.50
C ARG A 796 5.53 10.25 -24.40
N LYS A 797 4.48 9.83 -23.69
CA LYS A 797 3.95 10.56 -22.53
C LYS A 797 4.99 10.63 -21.40
N SER A 798 5.66 9.52 -21.08
CA SER A 798 6.72 9.50 -20.06
C SER A 798 7.92 10.37 -20.46
N ALA A 799 8.35 10.33 -21.72
CA ALA A 799 9.40 11.20 -22.26
C ALA A 799 9.00 12.68 -22.21
N TYR A 800 7.74 13.00 -22.52
CA TYR A 800 7.20 14.36 -22.41
C TYR A 800 7.22 14.85 -20.96
N LYS A 801 6.71 14.06 -20.01
CA LYS A 801 6.73 14.40 -18.57
C LYS A 801 8.15 14.57 -18.04
N MET A 802 9.09 13.74 -18.48
CA MET A 802 10.50 13.90 -18.14
C MET A 802 11.08 15.20 -18.70
N ALA A 803 10.76 15.53 -19.96
CA ALA A 803 11.20 16.79 -20.57
C ALA A 803 10.59 18.02 -19.88
N GLU A 804 9.35 17.92 -19.39
CA GLU A 804 8.71 18.95 -18.57
C GLU A 804 9.45 19.11 -17.23
N ALA A 805 9.61 18.03 -16.47
CA ALA A 805 10.30 18.06 -15.18
C ALA A 805 11.77 18.52 -15.26
N TYR A 806 12.48 18.16 -16.33
CA TYR A 806 13.85 18.61 -16.57
C TYR A 806 13.92 20.03 -17.17
N GLY A 807 12.90 20.42 -17.93
CA GLY A 807 12.80 21.75 -18.53
C GLY A 807 12.32 22.83 -17.57
N ASP A 808 11.77 22.45 -16.41
CA ASP A 808 11.33 23.38 -15.39
C ASP A 808 12.47 24.22 -14.83
N VAL A 809 12.20 25.52 -14.67
CA VAL A 809 13.17 26.47 -14.14
C VAL A 809 13.36 26.20 -12.65
N PRO A 810 14.62 26.17 -12.14
CA PRO A 810 14.86 26.06 -10.71
C PRO A 810 14.07 27.11 -9.92
N LEU A 811 13.39 26.68 -8.87
CA LEU A 811 12.61 27.56 -7.99
C LEU A 811 13.49 28.68 -7.46
N TRP A 812 12.97 29.91 -7.49
CA TRP A 812 13.65 31.04 -6.88
C TRP A 812 13.69 30.88 -5.37
N SER A 813 14.84 31.18 -4.76
CA SER A 813 14.90 31.33 -3.31
C SER A 813 14.12 32.57 -2.87
N ASP A 814 13.67 32.59 -1.60
CA ASP A 814 13.00 33.76 -1.00
C ASP A 814 13.80 35.05 -1.19
N ASN A 815 15.13 34.94 -1.20
CA ASN A 815 16.03 36.07 -1.42
C ASN A 815 16.02 36.52 -2.89
N GLN A 816 16.11 35.59 -3.84
CA GLN A 816 16.00 35.89 -5.26
C GLN A 816 14.65 36.54 -5.60
N PHE A 817 13.54 36.06 -5.02
CA PHE A 817 12.23 36.68 -5.20
C PHE A 817 12.19 38.14 -4.67
N LYS A 818 12.72 38.37 -3.47
CA LYS A 818 12.80 39.73 -2.88
C LYS A 818 13.70 40.66 -3.70
N GLU A 819 14.81 40.13 -4.23
CA GLU A 819 15.73 40.86 -5.09
C GLU A 819 15.03 41.23 -6.40
N PHE A 820 14.44 40.26 -7.09
CA PHE A 820 13.67 40.49 -8.32
C PHE A 820 12.57 41.52 -8.14
N HIS A 821 11.84 41.47 -7.02
CA HIS A 821 10.80 42.46 -6.74
C HIS A 821 11.35 43.90 -6.77
N LYS A 822 12.55 44.11 -6.20
CA LYS A 822 13.23 45.41 -6.08
C LYS A 822 13.97 45.83 -7.36
N THR A 823 14.73 44.93 -7.97
CA THR A 823 15.71 45.26 -9.02
C THR A 823 15.29 44.77 -10.41
N LYS A 824 14.27 43.90 -10.50
CA LYS A 824 13.87 43.15 -11.70
C LYS A 824 14.97 42.22 -12.24
N GLN A 825 15.97 41.91 -11.41
CA GLN A 825 17.06 40.98 -11.70
C GLN A 825 17.25 40.05 -10.49
N ILE A 826 17.82 38.88 -10.73
CA ILE A 826 18.21 37.94 -9.67
C ILE A 826 19.72 37.73 -9.70
N SER A 827 20.31 37.58 -8.52
CA SER A 827 21.67 37.07 -8.39
C SER A 827 21.69 35.59 -8.80
N PRO A 828 22.47 35.19 -9.82
CA PRO A 828 22.49 33.82 -10.30
C PRO A 828 23.15 32.89 -9.27
N GLU A 829 22.53 31.74 -9.04
CA GLU A 829 23.00 30.69 -8.13
C GLU A 829 23.33 29.38 -8.87
N SER A 830 23.10 29.34 -10.19
CA SER A 830 23.44 28.22 -11.06
C SER A 830 24.05 28.69 -12.39
N HIS A 831 24.73 27.78 -13.09
CA HIS A 831 25.28 28.05 -14.43
C HIS A 831 24.19 28.51 -15.41
N ARG A 832 23.03 27.84 -15.33
CA ARG A 832 21.83 28.17 -16.09
C ARG A 832 21.32 29.58 -15.85
N GLN A 833 21.17 30.00 -14.58
CA GLN A 833 20.69 31.35 -14.25
C GLN A 833 21.68 32.44 -14.71
N LEU A 834 22.99 32.18 -14.60
CA LEU A 834 24.02 33.10 -15.10
C LEU A 834 23.96 33.22 -16.64
N PHE A 835 23.71 32.11 -17.33
CA PHE A 835 23.53 32.08 -18.77
C PHE A 835 22.28 32.86 -19.20
N GLU A 836 21.13 32.64 -18.56
CA GLU A 836 19.89 33.36 -18.86
C GLU A 836 20.04 34.87 -18.64
N LEU A 837 20.71 35.27 -17.55
CA LEU A 837 21.05 36.66 -17.31
C LEU A 837 21.96 37.20 -18.44
N GLY A 838 23.00 36.45 -18.83
CA GLY A 838 23.88 36.82 -19.94
C GLY A 838 23.14 37.02 -21.26
N VAL A 839 22.25 36.09 -21.62
CA VAL A 839 21.40 36.18 -22.81
C VAL A 839 20.52 37.43 -22.76
N GLN A 840 19.86 37.71 -21.63
CA GLN A 840 19.05 38.92 -21.46
C GLN A 840 19.88 40.20 -21.66
N GLN A 841 21.12 40.25 -21.15
CA GLN A 841 22.00 41.40 -21.33
C GLN A 841 22.44 41.58 -22.79
N ILE A 842 22.77 40.49 -23.48
CA ILE A 842 23.14 40.54 -24.91
C ILE A 842 21.94 40.96 -25.77
N LEU A 843 20.73 40.48 -25.47
CA LEU A 843 19.50 40.90 -26.16
C LEU A 843 19.19 42.38 -25.92
N SER A 844 19.45 42.90 -24.71
CA SER A 844 19.34 44.33 -24.41
C SER A 844 20.35 45.15 -25.23
N ILE A 845 21.61 44.70 -25.33
CA ILE A 845 22.63 45.33 -26.19
C ILE A 845 22.20 45.29 -27.65
N LYS A 846 21.69 44.15 -28.13
CA LYS A 846 21.18 43.98 -29.49
C LYS A 846 20.06 44.99 -29.78
N ASP A 847 19.05 45.07 -28.92
CA ASP A 847 17.92 45.98 -29.11
C ASP A 847 18.36 47.44 -29.06
N TRP A 848 19.23 47.81 -28.12
CA TRP A 848 19.78 49.16 -28.02
C TRP A 848 20.56 49.54 -29.28
N VAL A 849 21.44 48.67 -29.77
CA VAL A 849 22.24 48.92 -30.97
C VAL A 849 21.36 48.99 -32.22
N GLU A 850 20.41 48.07 -32.40
CA GLU A 850 19.59 47.98 -33.61
C GLU A 850 18.47 49.03 -33.64
N ASN A 851 17.81 49.28 -32.50
CA ASN A 851 16.55 50.03 -32.42
C ASN A 851 16.64 51.27 -31.51
N GLY A 852 17.63 51.36 -30.61
CA GLY A 852 17.76 52.43 -29.63
C GLY A 852 18.02 53.81 -30.22
N ASN A 853 17.28 54.83 -29.75
CA ASN A 853 17.35 56.20 -30.30
C ASN A 853 18.75 56.82 -30.25
N ASP A 854 19.48 56.54 -29.17
CA ASP A 854 20.84 56.99 -28.88
C ASP A 854 21.92 55.96 -29.27
N SER A 855 21.55 54.97 -30.09
CA SER A 855 22.45 53.89 -30.51
C SER A 855 23.75 54.41 -31.14
N PRO A 856 24.92 53.91 -30.68
CA PRO A 856 26.22 54.23 -31.26
C PRO A 856 26.53 53.35 -32.50
N TRP A 857 25.53 52.79 -33.18
CA TRP A 857 25.69 51.79 -34.25
C TRP A 857 26.75 52.18 -35.30
N MET A 858 26.79 53.44 -35.77
CA MET A 858 27.79 53.90 -36.74
C MET A 858 29.23 53.79 -36.21
N THR A 859 29.42 54.03 -34.92
CA THR A 859 30.74 53.91 -34.27
C THR A 859 31.12 52.43 -34.13
N TRP A 860 30.18 51.60 -33.69
CA TRP A 860 30.40 50.16 -33.52
C TRP A 860 30.61 49.44 -34.86
N GLN A 861 29.94 49.90 -35.92
CA GLN A 861 30.12 49.42 -37.29
C GLN A 861 31.54 49.65 -37.82
N ARG A 862 32.30 50.63 -37.31
CA ARG A 862 33.68 50.93 -37.75
C ARG A 862 34.74 50.01 -37.12
N ALA A 863 34.37 49.21 -36.11
CA ALA A 863 35.29 48.33 -35.38
C ALA A 863 35.68 47.09 -36.22
N ALA A 864 36.54 47.25 -37.23
CA ALA A 864 36.76 46.26 -38.28
C ALA A 864 37.42 44.94 -37.82
N LYS A 865 37.89 44.86 -36.57
CA LYS A 865 38.50 43.65 -36.00
C LYS A 865 37.60 43.04 -34.92
N GLU A 866 37.59 41.72 -34.88
CA GLU A 866 36.83 40.93 -33.90
C GLU A 866 37.21 41.24 -32.45
N ASN A 867 38.48 41.53 -32.15
CA ASN A 867 38.91 41.97 -30.82
C ASN A 867 38.35 43.35 -30.44
N GLU A 868 38.22 44.28 -31.39
CA GLU A 868 37.60 45.60 -31.15
C GLU A 868 36.11 45.45 -30.82
N VAL A 869 35.38 44.62 -31.60
CA VAL A 869 33.95 44.33 -31.34
C VAL A 869 33.77 43.60 -30.01
N ARG A 870 34.62 42.63 -29.70
CA ARG A 870 34.63 41.91 -28.42
C ARG A 870 34.81 42.89 -27.26
N THR A 871 35.77 43.81 -27.33
CA THR A 871 35.97 44.81 -26.27
C THR A 871 34.76 45.73 -26.11
N LEU A 872 34.08 46.12 -27.19
CA LEU A 872 32.83 46.91 -27.12
C LEU A 872 31.71 46.15 -26.40
N ILE A 873 31.47 44.89 -26.81
CA ILE A 873 30.45 44.03 -26.19
C ILE A 873 30.78 43.77 -24.71
N ALA A 874 32.03 43.41 -24.40
CA ALA A 874 32.47 43.16 -23.04
C ALA A 874 32.38 44.42 -22.16
N ALA A 875 32.61 45.60 -22.71
CA ALA A 875 32.46 46.86 -21.99
C ALA A 875 30.99 47.17 -21.63
N GLU A 876 30.05 46.94 -22.55
CA GLU A 876 28.63 47.12 -22.23
C GLU A 876 28.11 46.07 -21.25
N LEU A 877 28.53 44.80 -21.40
CA LEU A 877 28.21 43.75 -20.42
C LEU A 877 28.75 44.09 -19.02
N ARG A 878 29.93 44.72 -18.91
CA ARG A 878 30.45 45.19 -17.61
C ARG A 878 29.63 46.32 -17.01
N LYS A 879 29.12 47.25 -17.82
CA LYS A 879 28.28 48.37 -17.34
C LYS A 879 26.94 47.88 -16.82
N SER A 880 26.35 46.86 -17.45
CA SER A 880 25.05 46.30 -17.04
C SER A 880 25.13 45.19 -15.99
N ALA A 881 26.33 44.80 -15.57
CA ALA A 881 26.54 43.72 -14.62
C ALA A 881 25.89 43.96 -13.24
N ASN A 882 25.92 45.20 -12.74
CA ASN A 882 25.29 45.62 -11.47
C ASN A 882 25.61 44.70 -10.26
N GLY A 883 26.79 44.06 -10.25
CA GLY A 883 27.20 43.14 -9.18
C GLY A 883 26.73 41.69 -9.34
N HIS A 884 25.95 41.37 -10.37
CA HIS A 884 25.42 40.01 -10.60
C HIS A 884 26.38 39.09 -11.35
N TYR A 885 27.40 39.63 -12.02
CA TYR A 885 28.47 38.86 -12.67
C TYR A 885 29.70 39.74 -12.92
N THR A 886 30.81 39.12 -13.30
CA THR A 886 32.03 39.76 -13.80
C THR A 886 32.30 39.29 -15.23
N VAL A 887 33.04 40.10 -15.99
CA VAL A 887 33.38 39.82 -17.39
C VAL A 887 34.89 39.87 -17.55
N ALA A 888 35.46 38.88 -18.24
CA ALA A 888 36.81 38.95 -18.77
C ALA A 888 36.82 38.58 -20.26
N GLU A 889 37.85 39.07 -20.94
CA GLU A 889 38.12 38.82 -22.35
C GLU A 889 39.34 37.91 -22.46
N GLU A 890 39.33 36.96 -23.39
CA GLU A 890 40.46 36.04 -23.63
C GLU A 890 41.00 35.28 -22.40
N PRO A 891 40.16 34.78 -21.46
CA PRO A 891 40.66 33.89 -20.41
C PRO A 891 41.24 32.62 -21.03
N GLU A 892 42.41 32.21 -20.56
CA GLU A 892 43.14 31.03 -21.04
C GLU A 892 42.73 29.76 -20.29
N LEU A 893 42.42 28.72 -21.05
CA LEU A 893 42.08 27.38 -20.55
C LEU A 893 43.34 26.52 -20.41
N ALA A 894 43.21 25.39 -19.70
CA ALA A 894 44.32 24.46 -19.46
C ALA A 894 44.97 23.88 -20.73
N ASN A 895 44.28 23.93 -21.87
CA ASN A 895 44.77 23.50 -23.17
C ASN A 895 45.23 24.67 -24.08
N GLU A 896 45.56 25.82 -23.49
CA GLU A 896 46.04 27.05 -24.16
C GLU A 896 45.00 27.72 -25.08
N GLN A 897 43.77 27.19 -25.17
CA GLN A 897 42.68 27.85 -25.87
C GLN A 897 42.16 29.04 -25.07
N ARG A 898 41.66 30.06 -25.78
CA ARG A 898 41.10 31.26 -25.16
C ARG A 898 39.65 31.45 -25.57
N MET A 899 38.78 31.66 -24.59
CA MET A 899 37.39 32.03 -24.85
C MET A 899 37.31 33.51 -25.25
N ASP A 900 36.40 33.90 -26.13
CA ASP A 900 36.26 35.32 -26.47
C ASP A 900 35.85 36.16 -25.26
N ILE A 901 34.69 35.84 -24.66
CA ILE A 901 34.19 36.49 -23.46
C ILE A 901 33.70 35.41 -22.50
N TRP A 902 33.96 35.58 -21.20
CA TRP A 902 33.32 34.75 -20.16
C TRP A 902 32.47 35.62 -19.22
N LEU A 903 31.40 35.06 -18.67
CA LEU A 903 30.64 35.63 -17.57
C LEU A 903 30.85 34.77 -16.33
N ALA A 904 31.30 35.37 -15.23
CA ALA A 904 31.57 34.63 -13.99
C ALA A 904 30.80 35.22 -12.80
N ASN A 905 30.40 34.38 -11.86
CA ASN A 905 29.83 34.81 -10.58
C ASN A 905 30.45 33.96 -9.46
N PRO A 906 30.84 34.54 -8.30
CA PRO A 906 31.45 33.78 -7.20
C PRO A 906 30.61 32.61 -6.65
N LYS A 907 29.28 32.64 -6.83
CA LYS A 907 28.36 31.57 -6.42
C LYS A 907 28.21 30.46 -7.46
N VAL A 908 28.73 30.66 -8.68
CA VAL A 908 28.62 29.71 -9.79
C VAL A 908 29.99 29.14 -10.11
N THR A 909 30.13 27.81 -10.06
CA THR A 909 31.43 27.14 -10.16
C THR A 909 32.14 27.40 -11.49
N SER A 910 31.43 27.24 -12.60
CA SER A 910 31.98 27.42 -13.95
C SER A 910 31.46 28.72 -14.57
N PRO A 911 32.27 29.44 -15.36
CA PRO A 911 31.80 30.63 -16.08
C PRO A 911 30.96 30.26 -17.30
N VAL A 912 30.15 31.19 -17.80
CA VAL A 912 29.40 31.03 -19.06
C VAL A 912 30.21 31.62 -20.21
N PRO A 913 30.63 30.81 -21.20
CA PRO A 913 31.35 31.30 -22.37
C PRO A 913 30.40 31.97 -23.37
N ILE A 914 30.87 33.07 -23.96
CA ILE A 914 30.29 33.72 -25.12
C ILE A 914 31.36 33.69 -26.22
N GLU A 915 31.10 32.89 -27.26
CA GLU A 915 31.97 32.80 -28.42
C GLU A 915 31.49 33.78 -29.50
N LEU A 916 32.36 34.69 -29.93
CA LEU A 916 31.99 35.81 -30.81
C LEU A 916 32.55 35.62 -32.21
N LYS A 917 31.73 35.78 -33.25
CA LYS A 917 32.22 35.78 -34.64
C LYS A 917 31.71 36.97 -35.43
N LEU A 918 32.65 37.66 -36.09
CA LEU A 918 32.36 38.79 -36.98
C LEU A 918 32.02 38.28 -38.38
N LEU A 919 30.76 38.40 -38.79
CA LEU A 919 30.21 37.82 -40.02
C LEU A 919 30.87 38.38 -41.30
N ASP A 920 31.38 39.61 -41.25
CA ASP A 920 32.05 40.31 -42.35
C ASP A 920 33.41 39.71 -42.72
N LYS A 921 33.97 38.81 -41.88
CA LYS A 921 35.22 38.07 -42.18
C LYS A 921 35.06 36.90 -43.15
N GLY A 922 33.88 36.73 -43.75
CA GLY A 922 33.68 35.78 -44.85
C GLY A 922 33.27 34.36 -44.43
N TRP A 923 32.94 34.11 -43.16
CA TRP A 923 32.48 32.82 -42.63
C TRP A 923 31.39 32.18 -43.50
N SER A 924 31.60 30.94 -43.95
CA SER A 924 30.56 30.15 -44.61
C SER A 924 29.59 29.56 -43.59
N GLY A 925 28.42 29.08 -44.03
CA GLY A 925 27.46 28.44 -43.12
C GLY A 925 28.03 27.19 -42.45
N THR A 926 28.82 26.40 -43.21
CA THR A 926 29.53 25.22 -42.68
C THR A 926 30.58 25.59 -41.64
N ASP A 927 31.28 26.72 -41.81
CA ASP A 927 32.25 27.18 -40.80
C ASP A 927 31.54 27.59 -39.51
N LEU A 928 30.39 28.27 -39.60
CA LEU A 928 29.62 28.67 -38.43
C LEU A 928 29.08 27.46 -37.66
N CYS A 929 28.56 26.45 -38.36
CA CYS A 929 28.15 25.17 -37.76
C CYS A 929 29.33 24.47 -37.06
N GLU A 930 30.50 24.44 -37.70
CA GLU A 930 31.72 23.85 -37.14
C GLU A 930 32.17 24.59 -35.87
N ARG A 931 32.18 25.92 -35.87
CA ARG A 931 32.58 26.73 -34.73
C ARG A 931 31.64 26.58 -33.54
N LEU A 932 30.33 26.56 -33.80
CA LEU A 932 29.34 26.28 -32.75
C LEU A 932 29.58 24.90 -32.11
N ARG A 933 29.76 23.87 -32.95
CA ARG A 933 29.90 22.48 -32.47
C ARG A 933 31.23 22.20 -31.78
N ASN A 934 32.34 22.61 -32.39
CA ASN A 934 33.66 22.20 -31.94
C ASN A 934 34.23 23.19 -30.93
N GLN A 935 34.11 24.50 -31.19
CA GLN A 935 34.75 25.51 -30.35
C GLN A 935 33.88 25.86 -29.13
N LEU A 936 32.63 26.27 -29.33
CA LEU A 936 31.76 26.59 -28.19
C LEU A 936 31.43 25.34 -27.37
N VAL A 937 30.88 24.31 -28.01
CA VAL A 937 30.45 23.11 -27.31
C VAL A 937 31.62 22.18 -27.01
N GLY A 938 32.38 21.80 -28.03
CA GLY A 938 33.42 20.78 -27.92
C GLY A 938 34.65 21.19 -27.10
N ASP A 939 35.00 22.47 -27.04
CA ASP A 939 36.22 22.97 -26.37
C ASP A 939 35.91 23.69 -25.04
N TYR A 940 34.89 24.57 -25.02
CA TYR A 940 34.63 25.42 -23.85
C TYR A 940 33.68 24.80 -22.82
N LEU A 941 32.69 24.02 -23.25
CA LEU A 941 31.68 23.40 -22.39
C LEU A 941 32.03 21.93 -22.06
N ARG A 942 33.24 21.73 -21.51
CA ARG A 942 33.78 20.40 -21.15
C ARG A 942 33.62 20.03 -19.69
N GLU A 943 33.64 21.02 -18.80
CA GLU A 943 33.48 20.78 -17.38
C GLU A 943 32.05 20.30 -17.08
N GLY A 944 31.90 19.35 -16.15
CA GLY A 944 30.58 18.81 -15.81
C GLY A 944 29.57 19.84 -15.28
N ASN A 945 30.03 21.01 -14.85
CA ASN A 945 29.20 22.12 -14.36
C ASN A 945 29.03 23.25 -15.40
N ALA A 946 29.59 23.11 -16.60
CA ALA A 946 29.52 24.08 -17.68
C ALA A 946 28.61 23.54 -18.81
N SER A 947 27.31 23.77 -18.66
CA SER A 947 26.30 23.18 -19.54
C SER A 947 25.64 24.16 -20.51
N CYS A 948 25.84 25.47 -20.32
CA CYS A 948 25.22 26.53 -21.13
C CYS A 948 26.23 27.50 -21.77
N GLY A 949 25.96 27.96 -23.00
CA GLY A 949 26.85 28.91 -23.69
C GLY A 949 26.18 29.73 -24.79
N VAL A 950 26.79 30.85 -25.16
CA VAL A 950 26.25 31.76 -26.19
C VAL A 950 27.15 31.82 -27.42
N PHE A 951 26.57 31.62 -28.59
CA PHE A 951 27.21 31.88 -29.88
C PHE A 951 26.75 33.24 -30.42
N LEU A 952 27.61 34.25 -30.29
CA LEU A 952 27.31 35.63 -30.63
C LEU A 952 27.86 35.99 -32.01
N LEU A 953 26.98 36.28 -32.96
CA LEU A 953 27.31 36.68 -34.31
C LEU A 953 27.08 38.18 -34.46
N VAL A 954 28.09 38.90 -34.95
CA VAL A 954 27.97 40.34 -35.20
C VAL A 954 28.16 40.61 -36.68
N SER A 955 27.22 41.34 -37.28
CA SER A 955 27.32 41.88 -38.64
C SER A 955 27.56 43.37 -38.57
N GLN A 956 28.59 43.85 -39.27
CA GLN A 956 28.82 45.29 -39.45
C GLN A 956 28.03 45.80 -40.63
N ASN A 957 28.13 45.15 -41.80
CA ASN A 957 27.41 45.53 -43.00
C ASN A 957 27.25 44.35 -43.97
N SER A 958 27.14 43.13 -43.45
CA SER A 958 27.10 41.93 -44.27
C SER A 958 25.72 41.75 -44.92
N THR A 959 25.70 41.73 -46.26
CA THR A 959 24.51 41.34 -47.05
C THR A 959 24.59 39.88 -47.52
N LYS A 960 25.46 39.09 -46.91
CA LYS A 960 25.69 37.69 -47.29
C LYS A 960 24.46 36.85 -46.94
N ASN A 961 24.26 35.78 -47.72
CA ASN A 961 23.36 34.69 -47.37
C ASN A 961 24.20 33.46 -47.03
N TRP A 962 23.77 32.70 -46.02
CA TRP A 962 24.43 31.47 -45.59
C TRP A 962 23.59 30.27 -46.00
N VAL A 963 24.26 29.14 -46.19
CA VAL A 963 23.60 27.84 -46.38
C VAL A 963 23.81 27.04 -45.10
N ILE A 964 22.73 26.79 -44.38
CA ILE A 964 22.68 25.97 -43.16
C ILE A 964 21.71 24.83 -43.44
N ASP A 965 22.14 23.57 -43.28
CA ASP A 965 21.35 22.37 -43.58
C ASP A 965 20.62 22.44 -44.94
N ALA A 966 21.37 22.77 -45.98
CA ALA A 966 20.90 22.94 -47.37
C ALA A 966 19.84 24.06 -47.57
N LYS A 967 19.51 24.86 -46.55
CA LYS A 967 18.61 26.02 -46.65
C LYS A 967 19.41 27.31 -46.74
N ARG A 968 19.11 28.13 -47.75
CA ARG A 968 19.70 29.47 -47.90
C ARG A 968 18.95 30.47 -47.02
N VAL A 969 19.65 31.07 -46.06
CA VAL A 969 19.10 32.01 -45.08
C VAL A 969 19.86 33.34 -45.10
N GLY A 970 19.12 34.43 -44.94
CA GLY A 970 19.68 35.76 -44.71
C GLY A 970 19.92 36.03 -43.22
N ILE A 971 20.47 37.20 -42.90
CA ILE A 971 20.89 37.57 -41.55
C ILE A 971 19.77 37.41 -40.50
N ASP A 972 18.55 37.84 -40.81
CA ASP A 972 17.40 37.78 -39.89
C ASP A 972 17.00 36.36 -39.49
N LYS A 973 17.33 35.37 -40.32
CA LYS A 973 17.01 33.95 -40.07
C LYS A 973 18.23 33.12 -39.67
N LEU A 974 19.42 33.70 -39.66
CA LEU A 974 20.67 32.98 -39.41
C LEU A 974 20.71 32.38 -37.98
N ALA A 975 20.31 33.15 -36.97
CA ALA A 975 20.22 32.67 -35.59
C ALA A 975 19.29 31.46 -35.47
N SER A 976 18.08 31.55 -36.03
CA SER A 976 17.12 30.44 -36.03
C SER A 976 17.67 29.21 -36.73
N ALA A 977 18.31 29.37 -37.89
CA ALA A 977 18.86 28.25 -38.64
C ALA A 977 20.00 27.54 -37.89
N LEU A 978 20.87 28.29 -37.21
CA LEU A 978 21.94 27.70 -36.39
C LEU A 978 21.41 27.04 -35.11
N LYS A 979 20.33 27.56 -34.52
CA LYS A 979 19.61 26.89 -33.42
C LYS A 979 18.99 25.58 -33.87
N ASP A 980 18.39 25.54 -35.06
CA ASP A 980 17.83 24.31 -35.64
C ASP A 980 18.93 23.28 -35.91
N TYR A 981 20.07 23.72 -36.46
CA TYR A 981 21.25 22.88 -36.63
C TYR A 981 21.73 22.31 -35.28
N TRP A 982 21.87 23.15 -34.24
CA TRP A 982 22.24 22.71 -32.90
C TRP A 982 21.28 21.64 -32.37
N LYS A 983 19.97 21.88 -32.45
CA LYS A 983 18.95 20.91 -32.04
C LYS A 983 19.09 19.56 -32.74
N SER A 984 19.50 19.52 -34.01
CA SER A 984 19.70 18.27 -34.73
C SER A 984 20.88 17.43 -34.21
N ILE A 985 21.88 18.06 -33.59
CA ILE A 985 23.10 17.37 -33.10
C ILE A 985 23.17 17.28 -31.56
N ALA A 986 22.30 18.00 -30.84
CA ALA A 986 22.35 18.15 -29.38
C ALA A 986 22.23 16.82 -28.60
N HIS A 987 21.64 15.79 -29.20
CA HIS A 987 21.53 14.45 -28.59
C HIS A 987 22.89 13.77 -28.37
N GLY A 988 23.91 14.14 -29.15
CA GLY A 988 25.28 13.66 -28.98
C GLY A 988 26.07 14.37 -27.86
N TYR A 989 25.49 15.37 -27.21
CA TYR A 989 26.15 16.22 -26.22
C TYR A 989 25.34 16.24 -24.91
N LEU A 990 25.40 15.14 -24.15
CA LEU A 990 24.57 14.93 -22.95
C LEU A 990 24.82 15.92 -21.81
N GLY A 991 26.04 16.46 -21.68
CA GLY A 991 26.40 17.45 -20.66
C GLY A 991 26.04 18.90 -21.00
N ILE A 992 25.38 19.14 -22.14
CA ILE A 992 25.02 20.48 -22.61
C ILE A 992 23.51 20.68 -22.49
N ASP A 993 23.10 21.61 -21.64
CA ASP A 993 21.70 21.93 -21.40
C ASP A 993 21.17 22.83 -22.51
N GLU A 994 21.84 23.97 -22.77
CA GLU A 994 21.37 24.93 -23.79
C GLU A 994 22.49 25.75 -24.44
N ILE A 995 22.32 26.01 -25.74
CA ILE A 995 23.11 26.96 -26.50
C ILE A 995 22.17 27.99 -27.08
N ASP A 996 22.43 29.28 -26.78
CA ASP A 996 21.75 30.36 -27.47
C ASP A 996 22.60 30.88 -28.64
N VAL A 997 21.95 31.27 -29.72
CA VAL A 997 22.58 31.91 -30.88
C VAL A 997 21.95 33.26 -31.07
N ILE A 998 22.75 34.31 -30.95
CA ILE A 998 22.30 35.69 -31.06
C ILE A 998 23.05 36.36 -32.21
N VAL A 999 22.31 36.99 -33.11
CA VAL A 999 22.88 37.80 -34.20
C VAL A 999 22.61 39.27 -33.90
N ILE A 1000 23.62 40.12 -33.87
CA ILE A 1000 23.48 41.58 -33.81
C ILE A 1000 23.83 42.17 -35.18
N ASP A 1001 22.89 42.86 -35.80
CA ASP A 1001 23.09 43.54 -37.08
C ASP A 1001 23.27 45.04 -36.89
N MET A 1002 24.53 45.49 -36.88
CA MET A 1002 24.89 46.89 -36.69
C MET A 1002 24.36 47.78 -37.82
N ASN A 1003 24.05 47.23 -39.00
CA ASN A 1003 23.56 48.00 -40.15
C ASN A 1003 22.04 48.16 -40.16
N LYS A 1004 21.31 47.43 -39.32
CA LYS A 1004 19.84 47.43 -39.32
C LYS A 1004 19.27 48.83 -39.13
N ARG A 1005 19.91 49.65 -38.29
CA ARG A 1005 19.51 51.04 -38.05
C ARG A 1005 19.74 51.96 -39.25
N ALA A 1006 20.71 51.66 -40.11
CA ALA A 1006 20.92 52.38 -41.37
C ALA A 1006 19.73 52.22 -42.33
N LEU A 1007 19.03 51.08 -42.25
CA LEU A 1007 17.88 50.77 -43.10
C LEU A 1007 16.59 51.49 -42.67
N VAL A 1008 16.61 52.18 -41.52
CA VAL A 1008 15.45 52.87 -40.92
C VAL A 1008 15.50 54.39 -41.16
N SER A 1009 16.53 54.95 -41.83
CA SER A 1009 16.61 56.38 -42.13
C SER A 1009 16.06 56.73 -43.52
N ASP A 1010 15.03 57.60 -43.48
CA ASP A 1010 14.40 58.43 -44.52
C ASP A 1010 13.27 57.79 -45.36
N LEU A 1011 12.06 57.82 -44.77
CA LEU A 1011 10.84 58.26 -45.46
C LEU A 1011 10.44 59.64 -44.94
#